data_AF-A0AA97N7Z3-F1
#
_entry.id   AF-A0AA97N7Z3-F1
#
_cell.length_a   1.000
_cell.length_b   1.000
_cell.length_c   1.000
_cell.angle_alpha   90.00
_cell.angle_beta   90.00
_cell.angle_gamma   90.00
#
_symmetry.space_group_name_H-M   'P 1'
#
loop_
_entity.id
_entity.type
_entity.pdbx_description
1 polymer ?
#
loop_
_entity_poly.entity_id
_entity_poly.type
_entity_poly.pdbx_seq_one_letter_code
_entity_poly.pdbx_strand_id
1 'polypeptide(L)'
;PLLESFGNAKTVRNDNSSRFGKFVEIFLEDGLICGAITSQYLLEKSRVVFQAKSERNYHIFYEMLAGLPAQQRQRYCLQGAETYYYLNQGGNCEIPGKDDTEDFRRLLNTMEVLNFTVDEQNSIFRILSSVLHLGNVYFEKYETDCQEVATVVSATEIRTVAELLQVSPEGLQKAITFKVTETLREKIFTPLTVESAVDARDAIAKTLYSLLFGWLTDRINKLVYPRQEALSIAILDIYGFEDLNFNSFEQLCINYANEYLQFFFNKIVFQEEQVGSARLWAPPWGWGLGADPMPAPQEEYLREQIEWKEIPFSDNQPCIDLISQKPYGILRILDDQSCFPQATDHTFLQKCHYHHGTNPLYTKPKMPLPEFTIKHYAGKVTYQVHKFLDKNYDQVRQDVLDLFISSRTKVVANLFFGHAQVMARQRSLIRRSSTRTRRYKAPTVAARFQQSLLELVEKMERCNPFFVRCLKPNNKKEPGLFEADVVSSQLRYSGILETIRIRKEGFPIRIPFLVFIDRCPGAAGWALPSQRGETTELVGVLGAAFGLGFPHGRSWEPLVWLFLKEQLYQALESKRARAHHLAALTLQRYARTFFIKRRFRSLRRKIVLLQTRARGYLARQRYRRMRHTLIKFRSLVHIYVNRRRYLKVSMASGHTPALRQELTRREVVDVTHLEIPAELMGLLEAAAGERVNAGCVVLVPPPVLQPDPQLTLPLDINDYPMAKYVRGHFQEPAFGMLTAPLKAPLTRLDEELRHEALSLFQLILRFMGDPGLGGLQETLFGNYIVQKGLSVPGLRDEILAQAANQVWRNTNVNNEERGWLLLATCLSAFPPSAAFDKYLLKFVSDYAFAGYKPVCQRKLMHAMAQSQLGAAAARAFPPSLLEWTANRQQASMALDLHCFNGDQFSCPIHSWSTGEDLAGDVLKHRGLAEGWRGWSVAMKAGAQWAELAGHDYVLDLVSDLE
;
A
#
# COMPACT_ATOMS: atom_id res chain seq x y z
N PRO A 1 10.50 24.31 5.57
CA PRO A 1 11.82 24.80 6.06
C PRO A 1 12.97 24.62 5.06
N LEU A 2 13.40 23.39 4.71
CA LEU A 2 14.59 23.17 3.86
C LEU A 2 14.50 23.91 2.50
N LEU A 3 13.43 23.68 1.73
CA LEU A 3 13.27 24.37 0.44
C LEU A 3 13.04 25.88 0.58
N GLU A 4 12.53 26.35 1.73
CA GLU A 4 12.34 27.79 1.97
C GLU A 4 13.68 28.47 2.23
N SER A 5 14.57 27.89 3.05
CA SER A 5 15.91 28.44 3.28
C SER A 5 16.67 28.64 1.96
N PHE A 6 16.57 27.68 1.03
CA PHE A 6 17.29 27.72 -0.25
C PHE A 6 16.52 28.37 -1.41
N GLY A 7 15.20 28.48 -1.32
CA GLY A 7 14.35 28.94 -2.41
C GLY A 7 13.62 30.25 -2.13
N ASN A 8 13.65 30.74 -0.90
CA ASN A 8 13.00 31.98 -0.51
C ASN A 8 13.99 33.08 -0.18
N ALA A 9 13.55 34.32 -0.40
CA ALA A 9 14.33 35.51 -0.10
C ALA A 9 13.42 36.69 0.29
N LYS A 10 14.06 37.70 0.89
CA LYS A 10 13.43 38.99 1.18
C LYS A 10 13.34 39.82 -0.09
N THR A 11 12.14 40.25 -0.44
CA THR A 11 11.87 41.27 -1.45
C THR A 11 11.31 42.53 -0.79
N VAL A 12 11.18 43.61 -1.58
CA VAL A 12 10.55 44.85 -1.10
C VAL A 12 9.13 44.59 -0.57
N ARG A 13 8.40 43.62 -1.15
CA ARG A 13 6.98 43.38 -0.86
C ARG A 13 6.72 42.25 0.14
N ASN A 14 7.64 41.31 0.32
CA ASN A 14 7.49 40.15 1.19
C ASN A 14 8.86 39.74 1.78
N ASP A 15 8.94 39.53 3.09
CA ASP A 15 10.20 39.18 3.75
C ASP A 15 10.59 37.70 3.60
N ASN A 16 9.65 36.83 3.20
CA ASN A 16 9.87 35.41 2.92
C ASN A 16 9.16 35.02 1.60
N SER A 17 9.61 35.59 0.48
CA SER A 17 9.02 35.33 -0.84
C SER A 17 9.63 34.09 -1.48
N SER A 18 8.81 33.13 -1.90
CA SER A 18 9.23 32.02 -2.77
C SER A 18 9.75 32.58 -4.09
N ARG A 19 11.00 32.25 -4.46
CA ARG A 19 11.65 32.65 -5.72
C ARG A 19 11.81 31.49 -6.70
N PHE A 20 10.91 30.52 -6.57
CA PHE A 20 10.73 29.37 -7.45
C PHE A 20 9.26 28.92 -7.38
N GLY A 21 8.77 28.30 -8.45
CA GLY A 21 7.49 27.59 -8.47
C GLY A 21 7.64 26.18 -7.91
N LYS A 22 6.69 25.76 -7.07
CA LYS A 22 6.67 24.49 -6.37
C LYS A 22 5.37 23.77 -6.70
N PHE A 23 5.48 22.58 -7.29
CA PHE A 23 4.36 21.70 -7.56
C PHE A 23 4.51 20.43 -6.72
N VAL A 24 3.66 20.29 -5.69
CA VAL A 24 3.70 19.16 -4.76
C VAL A 24 2.54 18.23 -5.05
N GLU A 25 2.82 17.00 -5.44
CA GLU A 25 1.80 15.96 -5.64
C GLU A 25 1.84 15.04 -4.41
N ILE A 26 0.70 14.90 -3.73
CA ILE A 26 0.52 14.06 -2.53
C ILE A 26 -0.31 12.85 -2.94
N PHE A 27 0.23 11.66 -2.79
CA PHE A 27 -0.42 10.40 -3.15
C PHE A 27 -1.23 9.83 -1.99
N LEU A 28 -2.42 9.33 -2.30
CA LEU A 28 -3.41 8.84 -1.36
C LEU A 28 -3.83 7.40 -1.70
N GLU A 29 -3.75 6.53 -0.72
CA GLU A 29 -4.23 5.13 -0.77
C GLU A 29 -5.22 4.93 0.38
N ASP A 30 -6.45 4.52 0.07
CA ASP A 30 -7.57 4.38 1.03
C ASP A 30 -7.81 5.63 1.92
N GLY A 31 -7.54 6.81 1.38
CA GLY A 31 -7.68 8.09 2.09
C GLY A 31 -6.52 8.43 3.04
N LEU A 32 -5.45 7.63 3.07
CA LEU A 32 -4.23 7.88 3.82
C LEU A 32 -3.10 8.32 2.88
N ILE A 33 -2.21 9.19 3.36
CA ILE A 33 -1.05 9.65 2.58
C ILE A 33 -0.03 8.52 2.49
N CYS A 34 0.26 8.06 1.26
CA CYS A 34 1.23 6.99 1.00
C CYS A 34 2.56 7.51 0.43
N GLY A 35 2.59 8.76 -0.09
CA GLY A 35 3.83 9.38 -0.58
C GLY A 35 3.63 10.79 -1.13
N ALA A 36 4.71 11.40 -1.59
CA ALA A 36 4.70 12.70 -2.25
C ALA A 36 5.85 12.89 -3.24
N ILE A 37 5.66 13.77 -4.23
CA ILE A 37 6.72 14.28 -5.11
C ILE A 37 6.64 15.80 -5.20
N THR A 38 7.79 16.45 -5.16
CA THR A 38 7.93 17.90 -5.35
C THR A 38 8.68 18.19 -6.63
N SER A 39 8.04 18.88 -7.56
CA SER A 39 8.65 19.41 -8.79
C SER A 39 8.93 20.90 -8.63
N GLN A 40 10.12 21.34 -9.01
CA GLN A 40 10.54 22.75 -8.96
C GLN A 40 10.52 23.37 -10.36
N TYR A 41 10.12 24.63 -10.44
CA TYR A 41 10.03 25.41 -11.67
C TYR A 41 10.68 26.78 -11.46
N LEU A 42 11.49 27.26 -12.40
CA LEU A 42 12.06 28.61 -12.43
C LEU A 42 12.63 29.13 -11.09
N LEU A 43 13.74 28.54 -10.63
CA LEU A 43 14.55 29.18 -9.60
C LEU A 43 15.14 30.49 -10.15
N GLU A 44 14.96 31.61 -9.43
CA GLU A 44 15.54 32.92 -9.76
C GLU A 44 17.06 32.92 -9.54
N LYS A 45 17.81 32.38 -10.49
CA LYS A 45 19.26 32.22 -10.37
C LYS A 45 20.01 33.54 -10.21
N SER A 46 19.54 34.61 -10.85
CA SER A 46 20.19 35.93 -10.77
C SER A 46 20.27 36.47 -9.34
N ARG A 47 19.34 36.08 -8.46
CA ARG A 47 19.36 36.46 -7.05
C ARG A 47 20.62 36.02 -6.30
N VAL A 48 21.25 34.93 -6.74
CA VAL A 48 22.49 34.40 -6.15
C VAL A 48 23.62 35.42 -6.26
N VAL A 49 23.68 36.17 -7.37
CA VAL A 49 24.80 37.07 -7.69
C VAL A 49 24.43 38.55 -7.62
N PHE A 50 23.13 38.87 -7.66
CA PHE A 50 22.62 40.23 -7.67
C PHE A 50 21.43 40.41 -6.73
N GLN A 51 21.38 41.53 -6.00
CA GLN A 51 20.21 41.94 -5.22
C GLN A 51 19.89 43.42 -5.46
N ALA A 52 18.61 43.73 -5.64
CA ALA A 52 18.15 45.11 -5.70
C ALA A 52 18.17 45.76 -4.30
N LYS A 53 18.12 47.10 -4.26
CA LYS A 53 18.08 47.86 -3.01
C LYS A 53 16.93 47.39 -2.12
N SER A 54 17.23 47.16 -0.84
CA SER A 54 16.30 46.65 0.18
C SER A 54 15.85 45.19 0.00
N GLU A 55 16.50 44.43 -0.87
CA GLU A 55 16.30 42.97 -1.00
C GLU A 55 17.47 42.19 -0.38
N ARG A 56 17.24 40.91 -0.07
CA ARG A 56 18.30 39.97 0.34
C ARG A 56 18.50 38.87 -0.72
N ASN A 57 19.65 38.21 -0.61
CA ASN A 57 19.87 36.92 -1.25
C ASN A 57 19.03 35.82 -0.54
N TYR A 58 19.15 34.57 -0.96
CA TYR A 58 18.46 33.44 -0.34
C TYR A 58 18.78 33.33 1.16
N HIS A 59 17.78 32.95 1.96
CA HIS A 59 17.90 32.97 3.42
C HIS A 59 19.02 32.09 3.97
N ILE A 60 19.31 30.97 3.31
CA ILE A 60 20.35 30.02 3.71
C ILE A 60 21.71 30.67 3.95
N PHE A 61 22.08 31.69 3.18
CA PHE A 61 23.37 32.36 3.37
C PHE A 61 23.42 33.09 4.72
N TYR A 62 22.37 33.83 5.06
CA TYR A 62 22.29 34.58 6.32
C TYR A 62 22.10 33.63 7.51
N GLU A 63 21.25 32.62 7.36
CA GLU A 63 21.01 31.56 8.35
C GLU A 63 22.31 30.79 8.67
N MET A 64 23.09 30.43 7.65
CA MET A 64 24.38 29.75 7.81
C MET A 64 25.42 30.63 8.54
N LEU A 65 25.53 31.91 8.18
CA LEU A 65 26.48 32.83 8.81
C LEU A 65 26.13 33.11 10.29
N ALA A 66 24.84 33.24 10.60
CA ALA A 66 24.34 33.49 11.95
C ALA A 66 24.36 32.23 12.83
N GLY A 67 24.05 31.06 12.25
CA GLY A 67 23.83 29.82 13.00
C GLY A 67 25.03 28.89 13.16
N LEU A 68 26.05 28.98 12.29
CA LEU A 68 27.24 28.11 12.40
C LEU A 68 28.11 28.44 13.62
N PRO A 69 28.57 27.43 14.39
CA PRO A 69 29.54 27.62 15.46
C PRO A 69 30.86 28.22 14.95
N ALA A 70 31.55 29.00 15.80
CA ALA A 70 32.79 29.70 15.44
C ALA A 70 33.86 28.77 14.84
N GLN A 71 34.03 27.56 15.37
CA GLN A 71 34.98 26.57 14.86
C GLN A 71 34.65 26.10 13.43
N GLN A 72 33.37 25.87 13.14
CA GLN A 72 32.95 25.47 11.79
C GLN A 72 33.01 26.65 10.82
N ARG A 73 32.68 27.86 11.28
CA ARG A 73 32.81 29.09 10.49
C ARG A 73 34.25 29.31 10.02
N GLN A 74 35.23 29.13 10.91
CA GLN A 74 36.66 29.16 10.57
C GLN A 74 37.03 28.07 9.56
N ARG A 75 36.50 26.84 9.74
CA ARG A 75 36.74 25.72 8.81
C ARG A 75 36.24 26.00 7.38
N TYR A 76 35.19 26.79 7.23
CA TYR A 76 34.64 27.18 5.92
C TYR A 76 35.12 28.57 5.47
N CYS A 77 36.09 29.18 6.17
CA CYS A 77 36.62 30.51 5.88
C CYS A 77 35.56 31.65 5.91
N LEU A 78 34.47 31.46 6.66
CA LEU A 78 33.32 32.36 6.65
C LEU A 78 33.52 33.60 7.53
N GLN A 79 33.04 34.75 7.05
CA GLN A 79 33.04 36.06 7.73
C GLN A 79 31.61 36.62 7.89
N GLY A 80 31.45 37.89 8.27
CA GLY A 80 30.14 38.54 8.35
C GLY A 80 29.43 38.67 6.99
N ALA A 81 28.13 38.92 6.97
CA ALA A 81 27.38 39.00 5.71
C ALA A 81 27.83 40.21 4.86
N GLU A 82 28.20 41.30 5.53
CA GLU A 82 28.64 42.56 4.95
C GLU A 82 29.95 42.46 4.14
N THR A 83 30.78 41.44 4.40
CA THR A 83 32.07 41.25 3.73
C THR A 83 31.93 40.57 2.37
N TYR A 84 30.77 39.99 2.06
CA TYR A 84 30.55 39.25 0.82
C TYR A 84 29.78 40.09 -0.19
N TYR A 85 30.37 40.27 -1.37
CA TYR A 85 29.77 41.03 -2.48
C TYR A 85 28.39 40.49 -2.88
N TYR A 86 28.16 39.18 -2.80
CA TYR A 86 26.85 38.59 -3.10
C TYR A 86 25.79 38.75 -2.01
N LEU A 87 26.11 39.36 -0.86
CA LEU A 87 25.15 39.56 0.24
C LEU A 87 24.94 41.03 0.60
N ASN A 88 25.88 41.92 0.25
CA ASN A 88 25.88 43.32 0.67
C ASN A 88 25.24 44.32 -0.32
N GLN A 89 24.95 43.92 -1.56
CA GLN A 89 24.41 44.81 -2.61
C GLN A 89 23.05 45.42 -2.26
N GLY A 90 22.20 44.67 -1.56
CA GLY A 90 20.87 45.12 -1.15
C GLY A 90 20.87 46.16 -0.01
N GLY A 91 22.03 46.38 0.62
CA GLY A 91 22.26 47.37 1.68
C GLY A 91 21.77 46.98 3.08
N ASN A 92 20.88 45.99 3.22
CA ASN A 92 20.40 45.52 4.53
C ASN A 92 20.52 43.99 4.65
N CYS A 93 21.39 43.53 5.53
CA CYS A 93 21.64 42.10 5.77
C CYS A 93 20.63 41.48 6.76
N GLU A 94 19.89 42.29 7.51
CA GLU A 94 18.97 41.84 8.57
C GLU A 94 17.49 42.05 8.19
N ILE A 95 16.62 41.26 8.80
CA ILE A 95 15.17 41.42 8.71
C ILE A 95 14.62 41.69 10.11
N PRO A 96 13.95 42.83 10.34
CA PRO A 96 13.30 43.11 11.62
C PRO A 96 12.32 41.99 12.00
N GLY A 97 12.50 41.40 13.20
CA GLY A 97 11.63 40.36 13.73
C GLY A 97 11.89 38.93 13.22
N LYS A 98 12.90 38.72 12.36
CA LYS A 98 13.38 37.37 11.98
C LYS A 98 14.66 37.04 12.75
N ASP A 99 14.72 35.83 13.31
CA ASP A 99 15.94 35.29 13.92
C ASP A 99 16.54 34.22 12.99
N ASP A 100 17.54 34.63 12.19
CA ASP A 100 18.23 33.74 11.25
C ASP A 100 19.00 32.61 11.99
N THR A 101 19.36 32.76 13.27
CA THR A 101 20.01 31.69 14.07
C THR A 101 19.00 30.59 14.44
N GLU A 102 17.78 30.96 14.84
CA GLU A 102 16.70 30.01 15.13
C GLU A 102 16.25 29.28 13.87
N ASP A 103 16.14 29.98 12.75
CA ASP A 103 15.78 29.35 11.48
C ASP A 103 16.87 28.39 10.98
N PHE A 104 18.15 28.68 11.20
CA PHE A 104 19.22 27.72 10.94
C PHE A 104 19.13 26.47 11.83
N ARG A 105 18.75 26.61 13.10
CA ARG A 105 18.50 25.45 13.98
C ARG A 105 17.37 24.59 13.45
N ARG A 106 16.26 25.20 12.98
CA ARG A 106 15.14 24.48 12.35
C ARG A 106 15.55 23.79 11.06
N LEU A 107 16.43 24.42 10.27
CA LEU A 107 17.00 23.83 9.07
C LEU A 107 17.81 22.57 9.40
N LEU A 108 18.71 22.62 10.39
CA LEU A 108 19.49 21.47 10.83
C LEU A 108 18.61 20.32 11.32
N ASN A 109 17.60 20.61 12.14
CA ASN A 109 16.62 19.61 12.59
C ASN A 109 15.88 18.98 11.39
N THR A 110 15.55 19.79 10.37
CA THR A 110 14.91 19.29 9.14
C THR A 110 15.85 18.38 8.35
N MET A 111 17.13 18.73 8.24
CA MET A 111 18.14 17.90 7.59
C MET A 111 18.36 16.57 8.33
N GLU A 112 18.29 16.57 9.66
CA GLU A 112 18.35 15.35 10.47
C GLU A 112 17.14 14.44 10.21
N VAL A 113 15.92 14.97 10.22
CA VAL A 113 14.69 14.21 9.89
C VAL A 113 14.74 13.61 8.48
N LEU A 114 15.36 14.31 7.53
CA LEU A 114 15.54 13.84 6.15
C LEU A 114 16.77 12.93 5.97
N ASN A 115 17.41 12.49 7.06
CA ASN A 115 18.57 11.59 7.06
C ASN A 115 19.74 12.11 6.21
N PHE A 116 20.04 13.43 6.28
CA PHE A 116 21.27 13.97 5.71
C PHE A 116 22.45 13.59 6.59
N THR A 117 23.43 12.92 5.99
CA THR A 117 24.69 12.59 6.67
C THR A 117 25.49 13.86 6.97
N VAL A 118 26.34 13.80 8.00
CA VAL A 118 27.23 14.91 8.37
C VAL A 118 28.15 15.29 7.20
N ASP A 119 28.58 14.33 6.38
CA ASP A 119 29.41 14.58 5.19
C ASP A 119 28.64 15.30 4.07
N GLU A 120 27.36 14.97 3.87
CA GLU A 120 26.48 15.69 2.96
C GLU A 120 26.26 17.13 3.45
N GLN A 121 25.94 17.32 4.73
CA GLN A 121 25.79 18.67 5.33
C GLN A 121 27.07 19.50 5.17
N ASN A 122 28.24 18.90 5.48
CA ASN A 122 29.54 19.53 5.26
C ASN A 122 29.75 19.93 3.79
N SER A 123 29.31 19.09 2.84
CA SER A 123 29.43 19.37 1.41
C SER A 123 28.52 20.52 0.97
N ILE A 124 27.29 20.59 1.50
CA ILE A 124 26.35 21.70 1.26
C ILE A 124 26.98 23.02 1.73
N PHE A 125 27.48 23.07 2.97
CA PHE A 125 28.09 24.29 3.52
C PHE A 125 29.39 24.69 2.80
N ARG A 126 30.18 23.73 2.33
CA ARG A 126 31.35 24.01 1.46
C ARG A 126 30.94 24.66 0.14
N ILE A 127 29.90 24.15 -0.51
CA ILE A 127 29.40 24.73 -1.76
C ILE A 127 28.89 26.15 -1.52
N LEU A 128 28.07 26.36 -0.48
CA LEU A 128 27.54 27.69 -0.15
C LEU A 128 28.66 28.69 0.19
N SER A 129 29.63 28.29 1.02
CA SER A 129 30.80 29.13 1.31
C SER A 129 31.59 29.45 0.04
N SER A 130 31.82 28.45 -0.83
CA SER A 130 32.52 28.67 -2.10
C SER A 130 31.83 29.68 -3.01
N VAL A 131 30.49 29.71 -3.02
CA VAL A 131 29.71 30.70 -3.78
C VAL A 131 29.93 32.10 -3.22
N LEU A 132 29.98 32.27 -1.89
CA LEU A 132 30.24 33.56 -1.25
C LEU A 132 31.66 34.08 -1.55
N HIS A 133 32.68 33.24 -1.39
CA HIS A 133 34.07 33.60 -1.71
C HIS A 133 34.28 33.87 -3.20
N LEU A 134 33.58 33.14 -4.08
CA LEU A 134 33.65 33.37 -5.51
C LEU A 134 33.20 34.80 -5.87
N GLY A 135 32.17 35.33 -5.19
CA GLY A 135 31.71 36.71 -5.39
C GLY A 135 32.71 37.79 -5.02
N ASN A 136 33.66 37.48 -4.12
CA ASN A 136 34.73 38.39 -3.71
C ASN A 136 35.95 38.36 -4.64
N VAL A 137 35.95 37.51 -5.66
CA VAL A 137 37.00 37.54 -6.69
C VAL A 137 36.87 38.82 -7.51
N TYR A 138 37.89 39.67 -7.42
CA TYR A 138 37.99 40.95 -8.12
C TYR A 138 38.96 40.86 -9.30
N PHE A 139 38.60 41.52 -10.40
CA PHE A 139 39.37 41.56 -11.64
C PHE A 139 39.86 42.98 -11.91
N GLU A 140 41.10 43.10 -12.38
CA GLU A 140 41.69 44.35 -12.84
C GLU A 140 41.88 44.32 -14.37
N LYS A 141 41.84 45.50 -14.97
CA LYS A 141 42.07 45.70 -16.40
C LYS A 141 43.57 45.75 -16.65
N TYR A 142 44.08 44.82 -17.45
CA TYR A 142 45.45 44.84 -17.94
C TYR A 142 45.45 45.00 -19.47
N GLU A 143 45.98 46.11 -19.96
CA GLU A 143 46.13 46.34 -21.39
C GLU A 143 47.37 45.59 -21.91
N THR A 144 47.16 44.71 -22.89
CA THR A 144 48.24 44.16 -23.72
C THR A 144 48.08 44.77 -25.11
N ASP A 145 49.16 44.94 -25.89
CA ASP A 145 49.29 45.75 -27.13
C ASP A 145 48.15 45.69 -28.18
N CYS A 146 47.20 44.74 -28.09
CA CYS A 146 46.04 44.63 -28.97
C CYS A 146 44.66 44.41 -28.29
N GLN A 147 44.56 44.10 -26.97
CA GLN A 147 43.28 43.76 -26.30
C GLN A 147 43.30 44.00 -24.78
N GLU A 148 42.13 44.34 -24.21
CA GLU A 148 41.89 44.42 -22.76
C GLU A 148 41.75 43.00 -22.16
N VAL A 149 42.61 42.67 -21.19
CA VAL A 149 42.64 41.35 -20.54
C VAL A 149 42.30 41.47 -19.05
N ALA A 150 41.48 40.55 -18.56
CA ALA A 150 41.16 40.42 -17.14
C ALA A 150 42.26 39.68 -16.38
N THR A 151 42.83 40.32 -15.36
CA THR A 151 43.74 39.69 -14.40
C THR A 151 43.09 39.63 -13.01
N VAL A 152 43.36 38.57 -12.26
CA VAL A 152 42.80 38.40 -10.92
C VAL A 152 43.67 39.16 -9.92
N VAL A 153 43.05 40.02 -9.11
CA VAL A 153 43.74 40.76 -8.04
C VAL A 153 43.85 39.89 -6.78
N SER A 154 42.78 39.17 -6.44
CA SER A 154 42.66 38.41 -5.19
C SER A 154 42.94 36.91 -5.37
N ALA A 155 44.21 36.53 -5.49
CA ALA A 155 44.60 35.11 -5.58
C ALA A 155 44.29 34.30 -4.29
N THR A 156 44.03 34.97 -3.16
CA THR A 156 43.61 34.34 -1.89
C THR A 156 42.21 33.75 -1.97
N GLU A 157 41.25 34.47 -2.55
CA GLU A 157 39.86 34.01 -2.70
C GLU A 157 39.78 32.81 -3.64
N ILE A 158 40.50 32.83 -4.76
CA ILE A 158 40.57 31.69 -5.69
C ILE A 158 41.12 30.45 -5.00
N ARG A 159 42.20 30.59 -4.21
CA ARG A 159 42.76 29.46 -3.46
C ARG A 159 41.76 28.91 -2.44
N THR A 160 41.06 29.79 -1.73
CA THR A 160 40.02 29.40 -0.77
C THR A 160 38.88 28.63 -1.45
N VAL A 161 38.35 29.14 -2.58
CA VAL A 161 37.31 28.45 -3.35
C VAL A 161 37.80 27.10 -3.87
N ALA A 162 39.03 27.04 -4.40
CA ALA A 162 39.64 25.82 -4.91
C ALA A 162 39.84 24.76 -3.80
N GLU A 163 40.23 25.18 -2.60
CA GLU A 163 40.35 24.31 -1.42
C GLU A 163 38.99 23.81 -0.94
N LEU A 164 37.97 24.68 -0.85
CA LEU A 164 36.62 24.29 -0.42
C LEU A 164 35.97 23.29 -1.39
N LEU A 165 36.10 23.53 -2.69
CA LEU A 165 35.56 22.67 -3.74
C LEU A 165 36.51 21.52 -4.13
N GLN A 166 37.74 21.49 -3.60
CA GLN A 166 38.77 20.49 -3.90
C GLN A 166 39.03 20.34 -5.41
N VAL A 167 39.26 21.47 -6.08
CA VAL A 167 39.62 21.58 -7.51
C VAL A 167 40.98 22.27 -7.66
N SER A 168 41.58 22.24 -8.86
CA SER A 168 42.85 22.95 -9.11
C SER A 168 42.63 24.48 -9.07
N PRO A 169 43.42 25.24 -8.29
CA PRO A 169 43.33 26.71 -8.26
C PRO A 169 43.72 27.34 -9.60
N GLU A 170 44.72 26.79 -10.30
CA GLU A 170 45.12 27.22 -11.64
C GLU A 170 44.02 26.92 -12.67
N GLY A 171 43.37 25.76 -12.54
CA GLY A 171 42.23 25.38 -13.35
C GLY A 171 41.06 26.34 -13.16
N LEU A 172 40.72 26.68 -11.91
CA LEU A 172 39.65 27.62 -11.58
C LEU A 172 39.95 29.04 -12.08
N GLN A 173 41.18 29.52 -11.89
CA GLN A 173 41.59 30.82 -12.42
C GLN A 173 41.48 30.86 -13.95
N LYS A 174 41.98 29.84 -14.64
CA LYS A 174 41.84 29.74 -16.11
C LYS A 174 40.38 29.69 -16.55
N ALA A 175 39.55 28.99 -15.79
CA ALA A 175 38.12 28.84 -16.05
C ALA A 175 37.31 30.14 -15.82
N ILE A 176 37.88 31.20 -15.26
CA ILE A 176 37.23 32.52 -15.15
C ILE A 176 37.92 33.62 -15.94
N THR A 177 39.20 33.47 -16.30
CA THR A 177 39.96 34.51 -17.06
C THR A 177 40.21 34.16 -18.53
N PHE A 178 40.12 32.90 -18.94
CA PHE A 178 40.33 32.47 -20.33
C PHE A 178 39.10 31.76 -20.87
N LYS A 179 38.91 31.81 -22.19
CA LYS A 179 37.96 31.01 -22.95
C LYS A 179 38.70 29.96 -23.74
N VAL A 180 38.37 28.70 -23.48
CA VAL A 180 38.88 27.58 -24.26
C VAL A 180 38.00 27.40 -25.49
N THR A 181 38.61 27.49 -26.67
CA THR A 181 38.00 27.15 -27.95
C THR A 181 38.65 25.87 -28.46
N GLU A 182 37.89 24.77 -28.46
CA GLU A 182 38.33 23.50 -29.02
C GLU A 182 38.24 23.52 -30.55
N THR A 183 39.38 23.42 -31.21
CA THR A 183 39.46 23.17 -32.65
C THR A 183 39.72 21.68 -32.90
N LEU A 184 39.60 21.22 -34.16
CA LEU A 184 39.82 19.81 -34.51
C LEU A 184 41.23 19.28 -34.16
N ARG A 185 42.20 20.14 -33.85
CA ARG A 185 43.60 19.76 -33.61
C ARG A 185 44.17 20.26 -32.27
N GLU A 186 43.64 21.34 -31.70
CA GLU A 186 44.18 21.95 -30.48
C GLU A 186 43.15 22.76 -29.66
N LYS A 187 43.44 22.94 -28.36
CA LYS A 187 42.71 23.82 -27.45
C LYS A 187 43.34 25.22 -27.46
N ILE A 188 42.62 26.20 -28.00
CA ILE A 188 43.07 27.60 -28.04
C ILE A 188 42.53 28.32 -26.80
N PHE A 189 43.41 28.98 -26.05
CA PHE A 189 43.04 29.79 -24.88
C PHE A 189 43.01 31.27 -25.27
N THR A 190 41.84 31.88 -25.23
CA THR A 190 41.65 33.31 -25.51
C THR A 190 41.40 34.05 -24.19
N PRO A 191 42.15 35.11 -23.86
CA PRO A 191 41.88 35.90 -22.65
C PRO A 191 40.49 36.55 -22.72
N LEU A 192 39.85 36.68 -21.55
CA LEU A 192 38.56 37.36 -21.39
C LEU A 192 38.76 38.83 -21.00
N THR A 193 37.80 39.68 -21.38
CA THR A 193 37.67 41.03 -20.81
C THR A 193 37.20 40.98 -19.37
N VAL A 194 37.36 42.07 -18.60
CA VAL A 194 36.90 42.13 -17.21
C VAL A 194 35.41 41.83 -17.09
N GLU A 195 34.59 42.40 -17.96
CA GLU A 195 33.14 42.14 -17.97
C GLU A 195 32.83 40.65 -18.22
N SER A 196 33.49 40.05 -19.20
CA SER A 196 33.30 38.63 -19.53
C SER A 196 33.78 37.70 -18.40
N ALA A 197 34.83 38.09 -17.68
CA ALA A 197 35.35 37.35 -16.54
C ALA A 197 34.40 37.41 -15.33
N VAL A 198 33.78 38.57 -15.07
CA VAL A 198 32.71 38.74 -14.08
C VAL A 198 31.51 37.88 -14.44
N ASP A 199 31.06 37.89 -15.69
CA ASP A 199 29.94 37.08 -16.14
C ASP A 199 30.26 35.56 -16.03
N ALA A 200 31.50 35.15 -16.31
CA ALA A 200 31.95 33.77 -16.14
C ALA A 200 31.96 33.32 -14.67
N ARG A 201 32.46 34.16 -13.76
CA ARG A 201 32.41 33.95 -12.30
C ARG A 201 30.97 33.80 -11.82
N ASP A 202 30.10 34.71 -12.22
CA ASP A 202 28.69 34.73 -11.82
C ASP A 202 27.92 33.52 -12.40
N ALA A 203 28.26 33.08 -13.62
CA ALA A 203 27.70 31.86 -14.21
C ALA A 203 28.06 30.59 -13.41
N ILE A 204 29.29 30.50 -12.90
CA ILE A 204 29.72 29.40 -12.03
C ILE A 204 28.93 29.44 -10.71
N ALA A 205 28.82 30.60 -10.06
CA ALA A 205 28.06 30.78 -8.83
C ALA A 205 26.59 30.34 -8.98
N LYS A 206 25.91 30.85 -10.02
CA LYS A 206 24.52 30.49 -10.36
C LYS A 206 24.36 28.99 -10.59
N THR A 207 25.31 28.36 -11.25
CA THR A 207 25.26 26.93 -11.60
C THR A 207 25.48 26.05 -10.37
N LEU A 208 26.47 26.35 -9.53
CA LEU A 208 26.70 25.65 -8.27
C LEU A 208 25.45 25.65 -7.41
N TYR A 209 24.83 26.82 -7.24
CA TYR A 209 23.62 26.97 -6.43
C TYR A 209 22.42 26.24 -7.05
N SER A 210 22.19 26.41 -8.35
CA SER A 210 21.06 25.77 -9.04
C SER A 210 21.16 24.23 -9.03
N LEU A 211 22.36 23.67 -9.17
CA LEU A 211 22.58 22.22 -9.11
C LEU A 211 22.40 21.71 -7.68
N LEU A 212 22.91 22.44 -6.68
CA LEU A 212 22.70 22.12 -5.28
C LEU A 212 21.21 22.09 -4.93
N PHE A 213 20.45 23.12 -5.33
CA PHE A 213 19.01 23.18 -5.09
C PHE A 213 18.25 22.03 -5.75
N GLY A 214 18.56 21.73 -7.02
CA GLY A 214 17.96 20.57 -7.71
C GLY A 214 18.27 19.25 -7.01
N TRP A 215 19.50 19.06 -6.54
CA TRP A 215 19.88 17.85 -5.80
C TRP A 215 19.18 17.71 -4.45
N LEU A 216 18.95 18.81 -3.73
CA LEU A 216 18.16 18.80 -2.49
C LEU A 216 16.73 18.33 -2.78
N THR A 217 16.10 18.86 -3.84
CA THR A 217 14.76 18.45 -4.28
C THR A 217 14.71 16.98 -4.67
N ASP A 218 15.67 16.50 -5.47
CA ASP A 218 15.77 15.08 -5.86
C ASP A 218 15.99 14.15 -4.66
N ARG A 219 16.77 14.59 -3.67
CA ARG A 219 17.01 13.85 -2.43
C ARG A 219 15.73 13.70 -1.61
N ILE A 220 14.95 14.77 -1.47
CA ILE A 220 13.63 14.72 -0.83
C ILE A 220 12.74 13.73 -1.58
N ASN A 221 12.61 13.88 -2.90
CA ASN A 221 11.74 13.03 -3.71
C ASN A 221 12.07 11.53 -3.58
N LYS A 222 13.36 11.15 -3.56
CA LYS A 222 13.76 9.74 -3.38
C LYS A 222 13.32 9.13 -2.05
N LEU A 223 13.09 9.95 -1.01
CA LEU A 223 12.66 9.48 0.30
C LEU A 223 11.13 9.35 0.41
N VAL A 224 10.38 10.27 -0.21
CA VAL A 224 8.91 10.34 -0.08
C VAL A 224 8.12 9.77 -1.25
N TYR A 225 8.75 9.42 -2.37
CA TYR A 225 8.03 8.90 -3.55
C TYR A 225 7.34 7.56 -3.24
N PRO A 226 6.04 7.39 -3.58
CA PRO A 226 5.31 6.15 -3.30
C PRO A 226 5.84 4.98 -4.16
N ARG A 227 5.67 3.75 -3.66
CA ARG A 227 6.10 2.53 -4.37
C ARG A 227 5.07 2.00 -5.38
N GLN A 228 3.82 2.47 -5.29
CA GLN A 228 2.70 2.03 -6.11
C GLN A 228 1.99 3.24 -6.72
N GLU A 229 1.31 3.03 -7.84
CA GLU A 229 0.46 4.06 -8.45
C GLU A 229 -0.79 4.25 -7.59
N ALA A 230 -1.05 5.51 -7.20
CA ALA A 230 -2.16 5.89 -6.34
C ALA A 230 -2.76 7.21 -6.82
N LEU A 231 -3.98 7.52 -6.39
CA LEU A 231 -4.61 8.82 -6.65
C LEU A 231 -3.78 9.92 -5.99
N SER A 232 -3.64 11.08 -6.64
CA SER A 232 -2.87 12.19 -6.09
C SER A 232 -3.66 13.48 -6.01
N ILE A 233 -3.34 14.30 -5.01
CA ILE A 233 -3.74 15.70 -4.90
C ILE A 233 -2.50 16.54 -5.17
N ALA A 234 -2.55 17.34 -6.22
CA ALA A 234 -1.47 18.24 -6.58
C ALA A 234 -1.74 19.66 -6.09
N ILE A 235 -0.72 20.29 -5.51
CA ILE A 235 -0.74 21.66 -5.00
C ILE A 235 0.32 22.45 -5.76
N LEU A 236 -0.13 23.39 -6.58
CA LEU A 236 0.74 24.35 -7.26
C LEU A 236 0.86 25.63 -6.43
N ASP A 237 2.07 25.92 -5.98
CA ASP A 237 2.46 27.14 -5.28
C ASP A 237 3.48 27.87 -6.16
N ILE A 238 3.05 28.94 -6.82
CA ILE A 238 3.85 29.70 -7.77
C ILE A 238 3.84 31.18 -7.38
N TYR A 239 4.92 31.89 -7.71
CA TYR A 239 5.01 33.33 -7.57
C TYR A 239 3.83 34.04 -8.26
N GLY A 240 3.35 35.12 -7.63
CA GLY A 240 2.30 35.95 -8.20
C GLY A 240 2.82 36.84 -9.34
N PHE A 241 1.91 37.58 -9.96
CA PHE A 241 2.25 38.61 -10.93
C PHE A 241 3.13 39.70 -10.28
N GLU A 242 4.26 40.03 -10.92
CA GLU A 242 5.23 41.01 -10.40
C GLU A 242 5.29 42.24 -11.30
N ASP A 243 5.14 43.41 -10.68
CA ASP A 243 5.44 44.69 -11.30
C ASP A 243 6.28 45.51 -10.31
N LEU A 244 7.58 45.55 -10.57
CA LEU A 244 8.58 46.24 -9.77
C LEU A 244 9.03 47.53 -10.48
N ASN A 245 9.76 48.40 -9.78
CA ASN A 245 10.34 49.60 -10.39
C ASN A 245 11.33 49.24 -11.52
N PHE A 246 11.93 48.06 -11.47
CA PHE A 246 12.83 47.52 -12.47
C PHE A 246 12.42 46.08 -12.78
N ASN A 247 11.87 45.84 -13.97
CA ASN A 247 11.49 44.50 -14.42
C ASN A 247 12.47 44.02 -15.49
N SER A 248 12.97 42.80 -15.31
CA SER A 248 13.96 42.14 -16.16
C SER A 248 13.36 40.91 -16.84
N PHE A 249 14.21 40.10 -17.50
CA PHE A 249 13.88 38.83 -18.14
C PHE A 249 13.18 37.87 -17.17
N GLU A 250 13.61 37.81 -15.92
CA GLU A 250 13.03 36.96 -14.88
C GLU A 250 11.56 37.34 -14.61
N GLN A 251 11.27 38.63 -14.47
CA GLN A 251 9.89 39.13 -14.33
C GLN A 251 9.06 38.83 -15.58
N LEU A 252 9.65 38.91 -16.78
CA LEU A 252 8.95 38.54 -18.02
C LEU A 252 8.55 37.05 -18.01
N CYS A 253 9.44 36.16 -17.58
CA CYS A 253 9.13 34.74 -17.43
C CYS A 253 8.06 34.49 -16.36
N ILE A 254 8.16 35.18 -15.22
CA ILE A 254 7.19 35.10 -14.11
C ILE A 254 5.80 35.54 -14.58
N ASN A 255 5.72 36.69 -15.24
CA ASN A 255 4.45 37.27 -15.72
C ASN A 255 3.88 36.46 -16.88
N TYR A 256 4.72 35.88 -17.75
CA TYR A 256 4.27 34.93 -18.78
C TYR A 256 3.66 33.66 -18.16
N ALA A 257 4.26 33.10 -17.10
CA ALA A 257 3.69 31.98 -16.36
C ALA A 257 2.30 32.33 -15.81
N ASN A 258 2.18 33.51 -15.18
CA ASN A 258 0.92 34.01 -14.62
C ASN A 258 -0.13 34.26 -15.70
N GLU A 259 0.25 34.80 -16.86
CA GLU A 259 -0.63 34.98 -18.02
C GLU A 259 -1.19 33.64 -18.49
N TYR A 260 -0.33 32.61 -18.58
CA TYR A 260 -0.72 31.28 -19.01
C TYR A 260 -1.61 30.58 -17.98
N LEU A 261 -1.31 30.69 -16.68
CA LEU A 261 -2.15 30.15 -15.61
C LEU A 261 -3.50 30.87 -15.52
N GLN A 262 -3.54 32.18 -15.79
CA GLN A 262 -4.79 32.92 -15.90
C GLN A 262 -5.61 32.47 -17.12
N PHE A 263 -4.95 32.22 -18.24
CA PHE A 263 -5.61 31.63 -19.41
C PHE A 263 -6.15 30.24 -19.10
N PHE A 264 -5.36 29.37 -18.46
CA PHE A 264 -5.82 28.05 -18.01
C PHE A 264 -7.01 28.17 -17.05
N PHE A 265 -6.98 29.09 -16.09
CA PHE A 265 -8.11 29.37 -15.20
C PHE A 265 -9.35 29.81 -15.97
N ASN A 266 -9.22 30.79 -16.88
CA ASN A 266 -10.33 31.27 -17.70
C ASN A 266 -10.90 30.13 -18.56
N LYS A 267 -10.01 29.36 -19.20
CA LYS A 267 -10.35 28.18 -20.00
C LYS A 267 -11.09 27.16 -19.16
N ILE A 268 -10.64 26.82 -17.95
CA ILE A 268 -11.30 25.84 -17.09
C ILE A 268 -12.61 26.37 -16.53
N VAL A 269 -12.67 27.59 -16.00
CA VAL A 269 -13.93 28.13 -15.47
C VAL A 269 -14.98 28.18 -16.59
N PHE A 270 -14.56 28.50 -17.80
CA PHE A 270 -15.45 28.55 -18.96
C PHE A 270 -15.70 27.17 -19.59
N GLN A 271 -14.75 26.23 -19.56
CA GLN A 271 -14.95 24.84 -19.98
C GLN A 271 -15.77 24.05 -18.97
N GLU A 272 -15.57 24.22 -17.67
CA GLU A 272 -16.50 23.74 -16.64
C GLU A 272 -17.89 24.31 -16.86
N GLU A 273 -18.00 25.50 -17.46
CA GLU A 273 -19.27 26.04 -17.91
C GLU A 273 -19.77 25.52 -19.27
N GLN A 274 -18.91 25.26 -20.25
CA GLN A 274 -19.26 24.95 -21.65
C GLN A 274 -19.08 23.49 -22.09
N VAL A 275 -18.27 22.70 -21.39
CA VAL A 275 -17.80 21.33 -21.65
C VAL A 275 -17.91 20.53 -20.36
N GLY A 276 -19.04 19.83 -20.19
CA GLY A 276 -19.37 19.07 -19.01
C GLY A 276 -18.23 18.15 -18.60
N SER A 277 -18.14 17.87 -17.31
CA SER A 277 -17.28 16.86 -16.69
C SER A 277 -17.61 15.42 -17.14
N ALA A 278 -17.95 15.21 -18.42
CA ALA A 278 -18.19 13.91 -19.04
C ALA A 278 -16.94 13.03 -19.06
N ARG A 279 -15.72 13.60 -18.96
CA ARG A 279 -14.49 12.81 -18.79
C ARG A 279 -14.28 12.24 -17.39
N LEU A 280 -14.97 12.75 -16.36
CA LEU A 280 -14.71 12.43 -14.95
C LEU A 280 -15.59 11.33 -14.36
N TRP A 281 -16.54 10.79 -15.13
CA TRP A 281 -17.50 9.77 -14.66
C TRP A 281 -17.45 8.46 -15.46
N ALA A 282 -16.37 8.19 -16.20
CA ALA A 282 -16.13 6.84 -16.69
C ALA A 282 -15.79 5.94 -15.48
N PRO A 283 -16.56 4.86 -15.20
CA PRO A 283 -16.20 3.90 -14.15
C PRO A 283 -14.84 3.27 -14.47
N PRO A 284 -14.08 2.78 -13.48
CA PRO A 284 -12.81 2.07 -13.72
C PRO A 284 -12.95 0.76 -14.52
N TRP A 285 -14.18 0.32 -14.78
CA TRP A 285 -14.49 -0.88 -15.56
C TRP A 285 -14.84 -0.46 -16.98
N GLY A 286 -13.91 -0.73 -17.90
CA GLY A 286 -13.96 -0.30 -19.29
C GLY A 286 -15.26 -0.62 -19.99
N TRP A 287 -15.82 0.39 -20.64
CA TRP A 287 -16.62 0.19 -21.83
C TRP A 287 -15.68 0.19 -23.03
N GLY A 288 -15.68 -0.92 -23.75
CA GLY A 288 -14.76 -1.19 -24.85
C GLY A 288 -14.86 -0.19 -26.00
N LEU A 289 -13.74 -0.11 -26.72
CA LEU A 289 -13.56 0.34 -28.10
C LEU A 289 -14.85 0.72 -28.84
N GLY A 290 -15.08 2.02 -29.05
CA GLY A 290 -16.01 2.49 -30.09
C GLY A 290 -16.98 3.62 -29.76
N ALA A 291 -16.84 4.36 -28.65
CA ALA A 291 -17.67 5.55 -28.41
C ALA A 291 -17.02 6.80 -29.01
N ASP A 292 -17.71 7.43 -29.96
CA ASP A 292 -17.32 8.72 -30.56
C ASP A 292 -17.14 9.82 -29.49
N PRO A 293 -16.32 10.86 -29.74
CA PRO A 293 -16.17 11.98 -28.83
C PRO A 293 -17.52 12.68 -28.61
N MET A 294 -17.97 12.79 -27.36
CA MET A 294 -19.18 13.51 -26.99
C MET A 294 -19.11 14.99 -27.46
N PRO A 295 -20.14 15.55 -28.12
CA PRO A 295 -20.15 16.93 -28.60
C PRO A 295 -20.14 17.98 -27.47
N ALA A 296 -19.77 19.22 -27.83
CA ALA A 296 -19.56 20.32 -26.88
C ALA A 296 -20.90 20.88 -26.31
N PRO A 297 -21.07 21.05 -25.00
CA PRO A 297 -22.31 21.48 -24.35
C PRO A 297 -22.88 22.86 -24.65
N GLN A 298 -22.21 23.75 -25.39
CA GLN A 298 -22.96 24.85 -26.00
C GLN A 298 -24.06 24.30 -26.92
N GLU A 299 -23.77 23.22 -27.66
CA GLU A 299 -24.75 22.47 -28.44
C GLU A 299 -25.78 21.76 -27.55
N GLU A 300 -25.44 21.42 -26.30
CA GLU A 300 -26.29 20.73 -25.32
C GLU A 300 -27.22 21.68 -24.54
N TYR A 301 -26.80 22.90 -24.15
CA TYR A 301 -27.70 23.95 -23.64
C TYR A 301 -28.69 24.41 -24.71
N LEU A 302 -28.23 24.49 -25.96
CA LEU A 302 -29.08 24.72 -27.13
C LEU A 302 -29.99 23.51 -27.43
N ARG A 303 -29.54 22.26 -27.20
CA ARG A 303 -30.35 21.02 -27.31
C ARG A 303 -31.40 20.90 -26.21
N GLU A 304 -31.01 21.19 -24.97
CA GLU A 304 -31.82 21.12 -23.74
C GLU A 304 -32.63 22.41 -23.50
N GLN A 305 -32.54 23.38 -24.41
CA GLN A 305 -33.32 24.62 -24.45
C GLN A 305 -33.29 25.45 -23.15
N ILE A 306 -32.15 25.48 -22.46
CA ILE A 306 -31.96 26.36 -21.30
C ILE A 306 -31.65 27.77 -21.82
N GLU A 307 -32.45 28.77 -21.44
CA GLU A 307 -32.20 30.18 -21.78
C GLU A 307 -30.89 30.66 -21.13
N TRP A 308 -29.78 30.57 -21.87
CA TRP A 308 -28.46 31.06 -21.45
C TRP A 308 -28.07 32.31 -22.21
N LYS A 309 -27.67 33.37 -21.47
CA LYS A 309 -27.09 34.58 -22.05
C LYS A 309 -25.58 34.49 -21.96
N GLU A 310 -24.91 34.62 -23.11
CA GLU A 310 -23.46 34.60 -23.17
C GLU A 310 -22.88 35.78 -22.37
N ILE A 311 -22.06 35.47 -21.37
CA ILE A 311 -21.39 36.46 -20.54
C ILE A 311 -20.05 36.79 -21.22
N PRO A 312 -19.83 38.04 -21.69
CA PRO A 312 -18.60 38.41 -22.37
C PRO A 312 -17.42 38.37 -21.39
N PHE A 313 -16.36 37.63 -21.74
CA PHE A 313 -15.16 37.51 -20.92
C PHE A 313 -13.94 38.13 -21.63
N SER A 314 -12.92 38.48 -20.85
CA SER A 314 -11.65 39.00 -21.37
C SER A 314 -10.70 37.86 -21.72
N ASP A 315 -10.58 37.52 -23.00
CA ASP A 315 -9.61 36.55 -23.50
C ASP A 315 -8.18 37.13 -23.50
N ASN A 316 -7.25 36.40 -22.90
CA ASN A 316 -5.85 36.77 -22.81
C ASN A 316 -4.93 35.93 -23.72
N GLN A 317 -5.48 35.05 -24.57
CA GLN A 317 -4.74 34.33 -25.61
C GLN A 317 -3.88 35.26 -26.50
N PRO A 318 -4.35 36.45 -26.95
CA PRO A 318 -3.53 37.33 -27.77
C PRO A 318 -2.25 37.83 -27.07
N CYS A 319 -2.26 37.93 -25.73
CA CYS A 319 -1.07 38.29 -24.96
C CYS A 319 -0.06 37.14 -24.88
N ILE A 320 -0.54 35.91 -24.71
CA ILE A 320 0.28 34.69 -24.72
C ILE A 320 0.93 34.50 -26.10
N ASP A 321 0.17 34.76 -27.16
CA ASP A 321 0.64 34.67 -28.53
C ASP A 321 1.73 35.71 -28.82
N LEU A 322 1.55 36.96 -28.38
CA LEU A 322 2.58 38.01 -28.46
C LEU A 322 3.90 37.55 -27.84
N ILE A 323 3.86 36.86 -26.70
CA ILE A 323 5.07 36.44 -25.97
C ILE A 323 5.70 35.19 -26.61
N SER A 324 4.91 34.23 -27.07
CA SER A 324 5.39 32.85 -27.30
C SER A 324 5.06 32.24 -28.66
N GLN A 325 4.21 32.86 -29.48
CA GLN A 325 3.77 32.30 -30.77
C GLN A 325 4.92 32.24 -31.78
N LYS A 326 4.93 31.19 -32.61
CA LYS A 326 5.86 31.08 -33.74
C LYS A 326 5.28 31.79 -34.96
N PRO A 327 6.08 32.52 -35.76
CA PRO A 327 7.54 32.60 -35.71
C PRO A 327 8.10 33.83 -34.95
N TYR A 328 7.29 34.84 -34.63
CA TYR A 328 7.76 36.16 -34.18
C TYR A 328 7.44 36.51 -32.72
N GLY A 329 7.04 35.58 -31.85
CA GLY A 329 6.83 35.89 -30.43
C GLY A 329 8.10 36.39 -29.73
N ILE A 330 7.96 37.23 -28.71
CA ILE A 330 9.08 37.90 -28.02
C ILE A 330 10.16 36.89 -27.55
N LEU A 331 9.77 35.78 -26.92
CA LEU A 331 10.71 34.74 -26.48
C LEU A 331 11.41 34.04 -27.66
N ARG A 332 10.71 33.90 -28.78
CA ARG A 332 11.26 33.27 -29.99
C ARG A 332 12.28 34.17 -30.68
N ILE A 333 12.02 35.48 -30.74
CA ILE A 333 12.98 36.48 -31.20
C ILE A 333 14.20 36.47 -30.26
N LEU A 334 13.99 36.40 -28.94
CA LEU A 334 15.06 36.36 -27.95
C LEU A 334 15.97 35.13 -28.17
N ASP A 335 15.39 33.95 -28.36
CA ASP A 335 16.14 32.73 -28.64
C ASP A 335 16.95 32.80 -29.93
N ASP A 336 16.38 33.39 -30.97
CA ASP A 336 17.07 33.58 -32.25
C ASP A 336 18.23 34.57 -32.16
N GLN A 337 18.08 35.62 -31.35
CA GLN A 337 19.16 36.58 -31.10
C GLN A 337 20.22 36.03 -30.15
N SER A 338 19.84 35.25 -29.13
CA SER A 338 20.78 34.67 -28.17
C SER A 338 21.73 33.66 -28.80
N CYS A 339 21.32 33.05 -29.92
CA CYS A 339 22.17 32.14 -30.69
C CYS A 339 23.05 32.84 -31.74
N PHE A 340 22.95 34.16 -31.91
CA PHE A 340 23.65 34.90 -32.94
C PHE A 340 24.84 35.68 -32.35
N PRO A 341 26.10 35.36 -32.71
CA PRO A 341 27.29 35.89 -32.02
C PRO A 341 27.46 37.42 -32.03
N GLN A 342 26.85 38.12 -32.98
CA GLN A 342 26.94 39.58 -33.11
C GLN A 342 25.64 40.30 -32.68
N ALA A 343 24.66 39.58 -32.14
CA ALA A 343 23.43 40.21 -31.66
C ALA A 343 23.67 40.91 -30.32
N THR A 344 23.00 42.04 -30.14
CA THR A 344 22.98 42.81 -28.90
C THR A 344 21.55 42.97 -28.40
N ASP A 345 21.40 43.34 -27.13
CA ASP A 345 20.08 43.65 -26.55
C ASP A 345 19.32 44.71 -27.37
N HIS A 346 20.04 45.67 -27.96
CA HIS A 346 19.47 46.66 -28.86
C HIS A 346 18.96 46.06 -30.17
N THR A 347 19.69 45.13 -30.80
CA THR A 347 19.21 44.47 -32.03
C THR A 347 18.00 43.59 -31.75
N PHE A 348 17.95 42.96 -30.58
CA PHE A 348 16.76 42.24 -30.10
C PHE A 348 15.57 43.19 -29.95
N LEU A 349 15.73 44.30 -29.23
CA LEU A 349 14.67 45.29 -29.03
C LEU A 349 14.16 45.90 -30.34
N GLN A 350 15.07 46.21 -31.27
CA GLN A 350 14.71 46.71 -32.61
C GLN A 350 13.81 45.72 -33.36
N LYS A 351 14.11 44.42 -33.29
CA LYS A 351 13.27 43.38 -33.91
C LYS A 351 11.91 43.26 -33.23
N CYS A 352 11.84 43.36 -31.90
CA CYS A 352 10.57 43.38 -31.18
C CYS A 352 9.72 44.60 -31.58
N HIS A 353 10.32 45.79 -31.68
CA HIS A 353 9.62 46.99 -32.14
C HIS A 353 9.15 46.88 -33.61
N TYR A 354 9.94 46.25 -34.48
CA TYR A 354 9.59 46.05 -35.89
C TYR A 354 8.39 45.11 -36.05
N HIS A 355 8.36 43.99 -35.33
CA HIS A 355 7.30 42.99 -35.46
C HIS A 355 6.04 43.29 -34.64
N HIS A 356 6.16 43.98 -33.50
CA HIS A 356 5.04 44.19 -32.57
C HIS A 356 4.64 45.64 -32.36
N GLY A 357 5.28 46.61 -33.02
CA GLY A 357 5.01 48.03 -32.80
C GLY A 357 3.57 48.47 -33.10
N THR A 358 2.83 47.71 -33.92
CA THR A 358 1.41 47.96 -34.24
C THR A 358 0.43 47.20 -33.35
N ASN A 359 0.90 46.28 -32.50
CA ASN A 359 0.03 45.46 -31.66
C ASN A 359 -0.50 46.27 -30.46
N PRO A 360 -1.82 46.29 -30.17
CA PRO A 360 -2.39 47.06 -29.06
C PRO A 360 -1.90 46.63 -27.66
N LEU A 361 -1.37 45.41 -27.53
CA LEU A 361 -0.82 44.87 -26.28
C LEU A 361 0.66 45.20 -26.08
N TYR A 362 1.33 45.75 -27.10
CA TYR A 362 2.74 46.13 -27.05
C TYR A 362 2.87 47.65 -27.17
N THR A 363 3.67 48.27 -26.29
CA THR A 363 3.90 49.72 -26.34
C THR A 363 5.39 50.01 -26.41
N LYS A 364 5.78 50.76 -27.45
CA LYS A 364 7.13 51.31 -27.61
C LYS A 364 7.27 52.58 -26.74
N PRO A 365 8.41 52.78 -26.06
CA PRO A 365 8.65 54.01 -25.32
C PRO A 365 8.69 55.23 -26.26
N LYS A 366 8.22 56.38 -25.77
CA LYS A 366 8.18 57.64 -26.55
C LYS A 366 9.59 58.16 -26.86
N MET A 367 10.54 57.92 -25.95
CA MET A 367 11.97 58.16 -26.12
C MET A 367 12.66 56.82 -26.44
N PRO A 368 13.80 56.80 -27.17
CA PRO A 368 14.55 55.58 -27.46
C PRO A 368 15.29 55.06 -26.22
N LEU A 369 14.52 54.63 -25.22
CA LEU A 369 14.99 53.93 -24.05
C LEU A 369 15.10 52.43 -24.37
N PRO A 370 16.05 51.70 -23.76
CA PRO A 370 16.23 50.26 -23.97
C PRO A 370 15.17 49.45 -23.18
N GLU A 371 13.89 49.75 -23.41
CA GLU A 371 12.75 49.15 -22.72
C GLU A 371 11.56 48.91 -23.66
N PHE A 372 10.67 48.01 -23.27
CA PHE A 372 9.38 47.82 -23.92
C PHE A 372 8.30 47.54 -22.89
N THR A 373 7.05 47.84 -23.22
CA THR A 373 5.91 47.63 -22.31
C THR A 373 4.93 46.63 -22.89
N ILE A 374 4.51 45.66 -22.08
CA ILE A 374 3.45 44.70 -22.42
C ILE A 374 2.22 45.00 -21.55
N LYS A 375 1.03 44.99 -22.17
CA LYS A 375 -0.25 45.04 -21.47
C LYS A 375 -0.71 43.62 -21.14
N HIS A 376 -0.38 43.17 -19.93
CA HIS A 376 -0.84 41.91 -19.33
C HIS A 376 -2.29 42.00 -18.83
N TYR A 377 -2.87 40.87 -18.44
CA TYR A 377 -4.19 40.83 -17.79
C TYR A 377 -4.25 41.70 -16.51
N ALA A 378 -3.12 41.83 -15.79
CA ALA A 378 -3.02 42.59 -14.55
C ALA A 378 -2.65 44.06 -14.70
N GLY A 379 -2.23 44.48 -15.90
CA GLY A 379 -1.81 45.86 -16.14
C GLY A 379 -0.66 45.95 -17.13
N LYS A 380 -0.15 47.18 -17.30
CA LYS A 380 1.00 47.44 -18.15
C LYS A 380 2.28 47.26 -17.34
N VAL A 381 3.22 46.45 -17.83
CA VAL A 381 4.52 46.23 -17.21
C VAL A 381 5.61 46.61 -18.20
N THR A 382 6.55 47.44 -17.74
CA THR A 382 7.69 47.90 -18.54
C THR A 382 8.93 47.07 -18.20
N TYR A 383 9.52 46.44 -19.20
CA TYR A 383 10.70 45.58 -19.09
C TYR A 383 11.92 46.27 -19.69
N GLN A 384 13.03 46.27 -18.94
CA GLN A 384 14.31 46.82 -19.39
C GLN A 384 15.16 45.72 -20.00
N VAL A 385 15.69 45.93 -21.20
CA VAL A 385 16.28 44.88 -22.04
C VAL A 385 17.74 44.56 -21.67
N HIS A 386 18.30 45.23 -20.67
CA HIS A 386 19.71 45.07 -20.30
C HIS A 386 20.07 43.63 -19.92
N LYS A 387 21.08 43.07 -20.60
CA LYS A 387 21.58 41.69 -20.48
C LYS A 387 20.52 40.61 -20.73
N PHE A 388 19.49 40.89 -21.53
CA PHE A 388 18.45 39.89 -21.86
C PHE A 388 19.05 38.69 -22.61
N LEU A 389 19.95 38.94 -23.57
CA LEU A 389 20.59 37.86 -24.33
C LEU A 389 21.47 36.98 -23.43
N ASP A 390 22.28 37.58 -22.56
CA ASP A 390 23.17 36.85 -21.66
C ASP A 390 22.39 36.01 -20.64
N LYS A 391 21.32 36.59 -20.07
CA LYS A 391 20.41 35.91 -19.14
C LYS A 391 19.69 34.74 -19.81
N ASN A 392 19.38 34.84 -21.11
CA ASN A 392 18.71 33.78 -21.84
C ASN A 392 19.67 32.67 -22.32
N TYR A 393 20.92 32.99 -22.62
CA TYR A 393 21.90 31.99 -23.07
C TYR A 393 22.34 31.07 -21.93
N ASP A 394 22.58 31.60 -20.71
CA ASP A 394 22.87 30.91 -19.42
C ASP A 394 23.52 29.52 -19.52
N GLN A 395 24.56 29.37 -20.34
CA GLN A 395 25.30 28.12 -20.55
C GLN A 395 26.70 28.18 -19.96
N VAL A 396 27.03 27.15 -19.19
CA VAL A 396 28.38 26.95 -18.67
C VAL A 396 29.25 26.28 -19.73
N ARG A 397 30.49 26.77 -19.84
CA ARG A 397 31.50 26.27 -20.77
C ARG A 397 31.95 24.85 -20.39
N GLN A 398 32.35 24.04 -21.37
CA GLN A 398 32.68 22.62 -21.14
C GLN A 398 33.93 22.43 -20.27
N ASP A 399 34.95 23.28 -20.43
CA ASP A 399 36.15 23.32 -19.60
C ASP A 399 35.84 23.54 -18.11
N VAL A 400 34.85 24.39 -17.82
CA VAL A 400 34.35 24.62 -16.46
C VAL A 400 33.66 23.37 -15.92
N LEU A 401 32.87 22.67 -16.74
CA LEU A 401 32.20 21.42 -16.32
C LEU A 401 33.25 20.33 -16.01
N ASP A 402 34.25 20.16 -16.87
CA ASP A 402 35.31 19.16 -16.70
C ASP A 402 36.11 19.39 -15.41
N LEU A 403 36.39 20.66 -15.08
CA LEU A 403 37.05 21.05 -13.83
C LEU A 403 36.27 20.56 -12.60
N PHE A 404 34.96 20.80 -12.53
CA PHE A 404 34.16 20.41 -11.38
C PHE A 404 33.83 18.91 -11.34
N ILE A 405 33.78 18.24 -12.50
CA ILE A 405 33.70 16.76 -12.56
C ILE A 405 34.94 16.13 -11.94
N SER A 406 36.12 16.76 -12.07
CA SER A 406 37.37 16.29 -11.48
C SER A 406 37.53 16.59 -9.96
N SER A 407 36.52 17.21 -9.33
CA SER A 407 36.56 17.54 -7.89
C SER A 407 36.72 16.28 -7.03
N ARG A 408 37.54 16.37 -5.97
CA ARG A 408 37.63 15.29 -4.96
C ARG A 408 36.39 15.20 -4.06
N THR A 409 35.55 16.24 -4.04
CA THR A 409 34.29 16.24 -3.28
C THR A 409 33.22 15.49 -4.06
N LYS A 410 32.88 14.27 -3.62
CA LYS A 410 31.93 13.37 -4.31
C LYS A 410 30.62 14.05 -4.69
N VAL A 411 30.04 14.86 -3.80
CA VAL A 411 28.79 15.58 -4.07
C VAL A 411 28.97 16.52 -5.26
N VAL A 412 30.01 17.36 -5.26
CA VAL A 412 30.29 18.32 -6.35
C VAL A 412 30.53 17.58 -7.67
N ALA A 413 31.39 16.56 -7.69
CA ALA A 413 31.66 15.77 -8.89
C ALA A 413 30.37 15.15 -9.47
N ASN A 414 29.52 14.56 -8.62
CA ASN A 414 28.26 13.95 -9.04
C ASN A 414 27.25 14.96 -9.58
N LEU A 415 27.15 16.15 -8.99
CA LEU A 415 26.27 17.23 -9.45
C LEU A 415 26.61 17.63 -10.90
N PHE A 416 27.89 17.88 -11.17
CA PHE A 416 28.33 18.32 -12.50
C PHE A 416 28.36 17.18 -13.52
N PHE A 417 28.67 15.95 -13.10
CA PHE A 417 28.58 14.77 -13.95
C PHE A 417 27.15 14.51 -14.42
N GLY A 418 26.17 14.57 -13.51
CA GLY A 418 24.75 14.45 -13.85
C GLY A 418 24.29 15.54 -14.82
N HIS A 419 24.68 16.79 -14.57
CA HIS A 419 24.36 17.91 -15.47
C HIS A 419 24.98 17.75 -16.87
N ALA A 420 26.24 17.33 -16.96
CA ALA A 420 26.92 17.08 -18.23
C ALA A 420 26.25 15.97 -19.05
N GLN A 421 25.80 14.88 -18.41
CA GLN A 421 25.06 13.81 -19.08
C GLN A 421 23.72 14.29 -19.66
N VAL A 422 22.96 15.10 -18.91
CA VAL A 422 21.68 15.66 -19.39
C VAL A 422 21.92 16.54 -20.63
N MET A 423 22.96 17.37 -20.61
CA MET A 423 23.34 18.18 -21.78
C MET A 423 23.78 17.33 -22.98
N ALA A 424 24.48 16.22 -22.74
CA ALA A 424 24.91 15.30 -23.80
C ALA A 424 23.74 14.53 -24.44
N ARG A 425 22.76 14.06 -23.63
CA ARG A 425 21.55 13.38 -24.13
C ARG A 425 20.67 14.30 -24.99
N GLN A 426 20.53 15.57 -24.58
CA GLN A 426 19.82 16.58 -25.39
C GLN A 426 20.50 16.82 -26.74
N ARG A 427 21.85 16.77 -26.79
CA ARG A 427 22.61 16.83 -28.05
C ARG A 427 22.40 15.62 -28.96
N SER A 428 22.19 14.41 -28.42
CA SER A 428 22.09 13.18 -29.21
C SER A 428 20.69 12.90 -29.78
N LEU A 429 19.61 13.20 -29.02
CA LEU A 429 18.22 12.97 -29.45
C LEU A 429 17.83 13.82 -30.68
N ILE A 430 18.35 15.04 -30.79
CA ILE A 430 18.02 15.97 -31.89
C ILE A 430 18.82 15.65 -33.17
N ARG A 431 19.98 14.98 -33.05
CA ARG A 431 20.83 14.62 -34.20
C ARG A 431 20.21 13.51 -35.08
N ARG A 432 19.22 12.77 -34.56
CA ARG A 432 18.50 11.71 -35.29
C ARG A 432 17.31 12.19 -36.13
N SER A 433 16.85 13.44 -35.98
CA SER A 433 15.55 13.89 -36.51
C SER A 433 15.59 14.92 -37.66
N SER A 434 16.74 15.29 -38.25
CA SER A 434 16.73 16.29 -39.32
C SER A 434 17.74 16.06 -40.45
N THR A 435 17.25 15.54 -41.57
CA THR A 435 17.77 15.75 -42.92
C THR A 435 17.29 17.11 -43.44
N ARG A 436 17.97 18.21 -43.05
CA ARG A 436 18.04 19.53 -43.74
C ARG A 436 18.61 20.60 -42.80
N THR A 437 19.82 21.07 -43.10
CA THR A 437 20.35 22.46 -42.95
C THR A 437 19.85 23.40 -41.83
N ARG A 438 19.36 22.94 -40.68
CA ARG A 438 19.18 23.78 -39.48
C ARG A 438 20.39 23.60 -38.57
N ARG A 439 21.23 24.64 -38.48
CA ARG A 439 22.29 24.74 -37.47
C ARG A 439 21.69 24.44 -36.09
N TYR A 440 22.32 23.53 -35.36
CA TYR A 440 22.08 23.22 -33.96
C TYR A 440 21.90 24.53 -33.16
N LYS A 441 20.73 24.73 -32.53
CA LYS A 441 20.50 25.80 -31.57
C LYS A 441 20.56 25.21 -30.18
N ALA A 442 21.50 25.68 -29.37
CA ALA A 442 21.62 25.24 -27.99
C ALA A 442 20.38 25.70 -27.20
N PRO A 443 19.83 24.88 -26.29
CA PRO A 443 18.61 25.24 -25.57
C PRO A 443 18.87 26.43 -24.64
N THR A 444 18.08 27.49 -24.80
CA THR A 444 18.09 28.71 -23.99
C THR A 444 17.21 28.55 -22.74
N VAL A 445 17.33 29.49 -21.80
CA VAL A 445 16.50 29.52 -20.59
C VAL A 445 15.02 29.66 -20.94
N ALA A 446 14.67 30.58 -21.85
CA ALA A 446 13.30 30.80 -22.30
C ALA A 446 12.70 29.53 -22.93
N ALA A 447 13.45 28.82 -23.77
CA ALA A 447 12.99 27.58 -24.40
C ALA A 447 12.75 26.46 -23.37
N ARG A 448 13.68 26.27 -22.42
CA ARG A 448 13.52 25.29 -21.33
C ARG A 448 12.34 25.63 -20.44
N PHE A 449 12.17 26.92 -20.14
CA PHE A 449 11.05 27.38 -19.34
C PHE A 449 9.71 27.15 -20.03
N GLN A 450 9.59 27.54 -21.31
CA GLN A 450 8.37 27.32 -22.08
C GLN A 450 8.00 25.84 -22.13
N GLN A 451 8.97 24.95 -22.35
CA GLN A 451 8.75 23.51 -22.29
C GLN A 451 8.24 23.06 -20.92
N SER A 452 8.90 23.50 -19.84
CA SER A 452 8.54 23.12 -18.47
C SER A 452 7.15 23.63 -18.05
N LEU A 453 6.76 24.84 -18.51
CA LEU A 453 5.43 25.40 -18.30
C LEU A 453 4.36 24.60 -19.06
N LEU A 454 4.63 24.21 -20.31
CA LEU A 454 3.72 23.37 -21.09
C LEU A 454 3.53 21.99 -20.44
N GLU A 455 4.61 21.36 -19.95
CA GLU A 455 4.55 20.10 -19.21
C GLU A 455 3.73 20.24 -17.91
N LEU A 456 3.87 21.36 -17.19
CA LEU A 456 3.07 21.65 -16.01
C LEU A 456 1.57 21.80 -16.34
N VAL A 457 1.25 22.57 -17.38
CA VAL A 457 -0.14 22.76 -17.81
C VAL A 457 -0.75 21.44 -18.27
N GLU A 458 -0.01 20.62 -19.01
CA GLU A 458 -0.48 19.30 -19.46
C GLU A 458 -0.79 18.39 -18.26
N LYS A 459 0.04 18.42 -17.20
CA LYS A 459 -0.27 17.72 -15.94
C LYS A 459 -1.54 18.28 -15.29
N MET A 460 -1.71 19.60 -15.24
CA MET A 460 -2.88 20.24 -14.64
C MET A 460 -4.18 19.96 -15.42
N GLU A 461 -4.11 19.88 -16.76
CA GLU A 461 -5.23 19.54 -17.65
C GLU A 461 -5.75 18.10 -17.44
N ARG A 462 -4.93 17.21 -16.86
CA ARG A 462 -5.33 15.83 -16.52
C ARG A 462 -6.01 15.73 -15.16
N CYS A 463 -5.95 16.77 -14.33
CA CYS A 463 -6.50 16.79 -12.98
C CYS A 463 -7.85 17.53 -12.93
N ASN A 464 -8.59 17.35 -11.83
CA ASN A 464 -9.72 18.21 -11.48
C ASN A 464 -9.20 19.42 -10.67
N PRO A 465 -9.17 20.65 -11.23
CA PRO A 465 -8.49 21.78 -10.61
C PRO A 465 -9.36 22.47 -9.54
N PHE A 466 -8.73 22.89 -8.45
CA PHE A 466 -9.33 23.77 -7.44
C PHE A 466 -8.49 25.04 -7.31
N PHE A 467 -9.15 26.20 -7.31
CA PHE A 467 -8.47 27.49 -7.31
C PHE A 467 -8.62 28.21 -5.97
N VAL A 468 -7.48 28.61 -5.39
CA VAL A 468 -7.41 29.48 -4.20
C VAL A 468 -6.69 30.76 -4.59
N ARG A 469 -7.35 31.91 -4.46
CA ARG A 469 -6.77 33.22 -4.77
C ARG A 469 -6.45 33.98 -3.49
N CYS A 470 -5.16 34.20 -3.24
CA CYS A 470 -4.68 34.98 -2.11
C CYS A 470 -4.68 36.47 -2.46
N LEU A 471 -5.27 37.30 -1.60
CA LEU A 471 -5.32 38.77 -1.77
C LEU A 471 -4.50 39.45 -0.69
N LYS A 472 -3.64 40.39 -1.10
CA LYS A 472 -2.83 41.20 -0.19
C LYS A 472 -3.67 42.38 0.32
N PRO A 473 -3.88 42.54 1.64
CA PRO A 473 -4.79 43.56 2.17
C PRO A 473 -4.19 44.98 2.16
N ASN A 474 -2.88 45.12 2.28
CA ASN A 474 -2.18 46.41 2.27
C ASN A 474 -0.71 46.22 1.86
N ASN A 475 -0.05 47.27 1.37
CA ASN A 475 1.37 47.20 0.99
C ASN A 475 2.36 47.38 2.15
N LYS A 476 1.89 47.82 3.32
CA LYS A 476 2.72 48.13 4.49
C LYS A 476 3.11 46.92 5.34
N LYS A 477 2.57 45.74 5.04
CA LYS A 477 2.76 44.49 5.81
C LYS A 477 2.18 44.56 7.24
N GLU A 478 1.18 45.41 7.45
CA GLU A 478 0.57 45.62 8.77
C GLU A 478 -0.67 44.73 8.95
N PRO A 479 -0.84 44.09 10.12
CA PRO A 479 -2.05 43.33 10.42
C PRO A 479 -3.25 44.27 10.59
N GLY A 480 -4.44 43.84 10.17
CA GLY A 480 -5.69 44.58 10.37
C GLY A 480 -5.90 45.81 9.47
N LEU A 481 -4.91 46.20 8.67
CA LEU A 481 -5.04 47.30 7.70
C LEU A 481 -5.56 46.78 6.35
N PHE A 482 -6.68 47.35 5.88
CA PHE A 482 -7.28 47.00 4.58
C PHE A 482 -7.30 48.22 3.65
N GLU A 483 -6.48 48.20 2.61
CA GLU A 483 -6.40 49.25 1.59
C GLU A 483 -7.34 48.90 0.43
N ALA A 484 -8.51 49.55 0.40
CA ALA A 484 -9.58 49.23 -0.54
C ALA A 484 -9.15 49.30 -2.02
N ASP A 485 -8.34 50.29 -2.39
CA ASP A 485 -7.85 50.45 -3.77
C ASP A 485 -6.91 49.32 -4.20
N VAL A 486 -6.06 48.86 -3.29
CA VAL A 486 -5.12 47.75 -3.51
C VAL A 486 -5.87 46.44 -3.68
N VAL A 487 -6.88 46.18 -2.84
CA VAL A 487 -7.70 44.96 -2.95
C VAL A 487 -8.63 45.03 -4.15
N SER A 488 -9.27 46.17 -4.42
CA SER A 488 -10.13 46.37 -5.60
C SER A 488 -9.35 46.14 -6.90
N SER A 489 -8.12 46.64 -7.00
CA SER A 489 -7.26 46.41 -8.17
C SER A 489 -6.98 44.91 -8.36
N GLN A 490 -6.62 44.21 -7.27
CA GLN A 490 -6.41 42.75 -7.27
C GLN A 490 -7.65 41.98 -7.71
N LEU A 491 -8.83 42.34 -7.22
CA LEU A 491 -10.09 41.68 -7.60
C LEU A 491 -10.43 41.86 -9.08
N ARG A 492 -10.15 43.03 -9.65
CA ARG A 492 -10.40 43.31 -11.07
C ARG A 492 -9.49 42.51 -11.97
N TYR A 493 -8.18 42.50 -11.71
CA TYR A 493 -7.28 41.76 -12.59
C TYR A 493 -7.31 40.25 -12.38
N SER A 494 -7.55 39.75 -11.16
CA SER A 494 -7.59 38.30 -10.93
C SER A 494 -8.78 37.58 -11.58
N GLY A 495 -9.74 38.34 -12.15
CA GLY A 495 -10.95 37.81 -12.77
C GLY A 495 -11.99 37.29 -11.78
N ILE A 496 -11.77 37.46 -10.47
CA ILE A 496 -12.66 36.95 -9.41
C ILE A 496 -14.08 37.52 -9.53
N LEU A 497 -14.21 38.81 -9.86
CA LEU A 497 -15.52 39.45 -10.02
C LEU A 497 -16.34 38.80 -11.14
N GLU A 498 -15.68 38.46 -12.25
CA GLU A 498 -16.33 37.79 -13.37
C GLU A 498 -16.68 36.35 -13.01
N THR A 499 -15.77 35.63 -12.33
CA THR A 499 -16.05 34.28 -11.84
C THR A 499 -17.25 34.23 -10.89
N ILE A 500 -17.40 35.23 -10.00
CA ILE A 500 -18.55 35.32 -9.10
C ILE A 500 -19.84 35.56 -9.90
N ARG A 501 -19.79 36.44 -10.90
CA ARG A 501 -20.94 36.73 -11.76
C ARG A 501 -21.40 35.48 -12.51
N ILE A 502 -20.43 34.81 -13.15
CA ILE A 502 -20.58 33.56 -13.87
C ILE A 502 -21.24 32.49 -12.97
N ARG A 503 -20.66 32.21 -11.80
CA ARG A 503 -21.22 31.19 -10.88
C ARG A 503 -22.58 31.56 -10.28
N LYS A 504 -22.87 32.85 -10.11
CA LYS A 504 -24.16 33.34 -9.59
C LYS A 504 -25.28 33.18 -10.63
N GLU A 505 -25.01 33.56 -11.87
CA GLU A 505 -25.96 33.48 -12.99
C GLU A 505 -26.10 32.03 -13.50
N GLY A 506 -25.00 31.27 -13.54
CA GLY A 506 -24.91 29.88 -14.01
C GLY A 506 -25.30 28.79 -13.02
N PHE A 507 -25.18 27.54 -13.46
CA PHE A 507 -25.45 26.33 -12.68
C PHE A 507 -24.14 25.58 -12.41
N PRO A 508 -23.45 25.87 -11.28
CA PRO A 508 -22.10 25.37 -11.03
C PRO A 508 -22.05 23.87 -10.70
N ILE A 509 -23.17 23.26 -10.29
CA ILE A 509 -23.22 21.83 -9.95
C ILE A 509 -23.88 21.05 -11.08
N ARG A 510 -23.16 20.05 -11.61
CA ARG A 510 -23.60 19.18 -12.71
C ARG A 510 -23.37 17.72 -12.34
N ILE A 511 -24.43 16.92 -12.35
CA ILE A 511 -24.36 15.51 -11.94
C ILE A 511 -25.06 14.67 -13.01
N PRO A 512 -24.46 13.56 -13.50
CA PRO A 512 -25.18 12.67 -14.41
C PRO A 512 -26.48 12.20 -13.76
N PHE A 513 -27.58 12.18 -14.52
CA PHE A 513 -28.90 11.88 -13.95
C PHE A 513 -28.95 10.52 -13.24
N LEU A 514 -28.32 9.50 -13.82
CA LEU A 514 -28.22 8.16 -13.21
C LEU A 514 -27.43 8.16 -11.89
N VAL A 515 -26.33 8.91 -11.82
CA VAL A 515 -25.52 9.05 -10.59
C VAL A 515 -26.32 9.79 -9.52
N PHE A 516 -27.08 10.81 -9.90
CA PHE A 516 -27.94 11.53 -8.96
C PHE A 516 -29.01 10.61 -8.36
N ILE A 517 -29.66 9.78 -9.18
CA ILE A 517 -30.66 8.81 -8.70
C ILE A 517 -30.04 7.77 -7.77
N ASP A 518 -28.87 7.21 -8.13
CA ASP A 518 -28.17 6.22 -7.30
C ASP A 518 -27.68 6.82 -5.96
N ARG A 519 -27.40 8.13 -5.95
CA ARG A 519 -26.93 8.87 -4.77
C ARG A 519 -28.05 9.39 -3.86
N CYS A 520 -29.24 9.66 -4.40
CA CYS A 520 -30.42 10.15 -3.68
C CYS A 520 -31.32 9.14 -2.91
N PRO A 521 -31.19 7.80 -2.95
CA PRO A 521 -32.18 6.90 -2.35
C PRO A 521 -32.30 7.04 -0.82
N GLY A 522 -31.33 7.67 -0.16
CA GLY A 522 -31.34 7.88 1.29
C GLY A 522 -31.87 9.23 1.78
N ALA A 523 -31.93 10.27 0.93
CA ALA A 523 -32.17 11.65 1.40
C ALA A 523 -33.66 11.97 1.63
N ALA A 524 -34.55 11.18 1.04
CA ALA A 524 -35.98 11.28 1.24
C ALA A 524 -36.55 9.87 1.19
N GLY A 525 -37.48 9.53 2.08
CA GLY A 525 -38.24 8.28 2.02
C GLY A 525 -39.19 8.22 0.81
N TRP A 526 -38.68 8.56 -0.37
CA TRP A 526 -39.36 8.46 -1.64
C TRP A 526 -39.32 6.99 -2.03
N ALA A 527 -40.48 6.38 -2.05
CA ALA A 527 -40.68 5.12 -2.75
C ALA A 527 -40.41 5.41 -4.24
N LEU A 528 -39.16 5.28 -4.67
CA LEU A 528 -38.83 5.24 -6.08
C LEU A 528 -39.55 4.02 -6.67
N PRO A 529 -40.41 4.17 -7.69
CA PRO A 529 -41.03 3.03 -8.34
C PRO A 529 -39.93 2.06 -8.81
N SER A 530 -40.05 0.79 -8.46
CA SER A 530 -39.05 -0.26 -8.70
C SER A 530 -38.74 -0.55 -10.17
N GLN A 531 -39.35 0.19 -11.11
CA GLN A 531 -39.16 0.02 -12.53
C GLN A 531 -38.31 1.16 -13.10
N ARG A 532 -37.21 0.80 -13.76
CA ARG A 532 -36.28 1.68 -14.51
C ARG A 532 -36.93 2.41 -15.70
N GLY A 533 -38.26 2.42 -15.81
CA GLY A 533 -39.00 2.73 -17.03
C GLY A 533 -39.54 4.16 -17.18
N GLU A 534 -39.72 4.94 -16.11
CA GLU A 534 -40.37 6.26 -16.22
C GLU A 534 -39.54 7.35 -15.53
N THR A 535 -38.51 7.81 -16.23
CA THR A 535 -37.67 8.97 -15.87
C THR A 535 -38.50 10.27 -15.73
N THR A 536 -39.69 10.32 -16.33
CA THR A 536 -40.62 11.46 -16.36
C THR A 536 -41.33 11.73 -15.03
N GLU A 537 -41.78 10.70 -14.29
CA GLU A 537 -42.45 10.91 -12.99
C GLU A 537 -41.46 11.40 -11.91
N LEU A 538 -40.22 10.90 -11.95
CA LEU A 538 -39.15 11.29 -11.02
C LEU A 538 -38.76 12.76 -11.16
N VAL A 539 -38.67 13.26 -12.40
CA VAL A 539 -38.38 14.67 -12.70
C VAL A 539 -39.52 15.57 -12.23
N GLY A 540 -40.78 15.12 -12.36
CA GLY A 540 -41.95 15.81 -11.81
C GLY A 540 -41.96 15.88 -10.28
N VAL A 541 -41.61 14.78 -9.59
CA VAL A 541 -41.50 14.73 -8.13
C VAL A 541 -40.34 15.58 -7.61
N LEU A 542 -39.19 15.55 -8.30
CA LEU A 542 -38.03 16.41 -8.01
C LEU A 542 -38.35 17.90 -8.24
N GLY A 543 -39.05 18.23 -9.33
CA GLY A 543 -39.51 19.58 -9.65
C GLY A 543 -40.48 20.13 -8.60
N ALA A 544 -41.45 19.31 -8.17
CA ALA A 544 -42.42 19.69 -7.14
C ALA A 544 -41.82 19.80 -5.72
N ALA A 545 -40.84 18.96 -5.37
CA ALA A 545 -40.21 18.97 -4.04
C ALA A 545 -39.16 20.08 -3.85
N PHE A 546 -38.56 20.56 -4.95
CA PHE A 546 -37.45 21.52 -4.93
C PHE A 546 -37.73 22.84 -5.68
N GLY A 547 -38.92 23.02 -6.24
CA GLY A 547 -39.32 24.25 -6.93
C GLY A 547 -38.57 24.50 -8.24
N LEU A 548 -38.10 23.43 -8.90
CA LEU A 548 -37.44 23.52 -10.21
C LEU A 548 -38.51 23.46 -11.30
N GLY A 549 -38.77 24.60 -11.95
CA GLY A 549 -39.70 24.66 -13.09
C GLY A 549 -39.06 24.03 -14.32
N PHE A 550 -39.52 22.84 -14.71
CA PHE A 550 -39.21 22.28 -16.03
C PHE A 550 -40.28 22.74 -17.02
N PRO A 551 -39.92 23.33 -18.18
CA PRO A 551 -40.87 23.85 -19.15
C PRO A 551 -41.90 22.78 -19.53
N HIS A 552 -43.18 23.07 -19.33
CA HIS A 552 -44.24 22.11 -19.63
C HIS A 552 -44.41 21.96 -21.14
N GLY A 553 -44.08 20.78 -21.65
CA GLY A 553 -44.51 20.29 -22.95
C GLY A 553 -43.42 20.22 -23.99
N ARG A 554 -42.78 19.05 -24.12
CA ARG A 554 -42.45 18.35 -25.38
C ARG A 554 -41.73 17.04 -25.06
N SER A 555 -41.82 16.08 -25.98
CA SER A 555 -41.18 14.75 -25.93
C SER A 555 -39.71 14.86 -25.56
N TRP A 556 -39.32 14.35 -24.39
CA TRP A 556 -37.97 14.45 -23.85
C TRP A 556 -37.14 13.23 -24.25
N GLU A 557 -36.06 13.47 -24.99
CA GLU A 557 -34.89 12.59 -24.94
C GLU A 557 -34.40 12.50 -23.49
N PRO A 558 -33.83 11.37 -23.04
CA PRO A 558 -33.45 11.20 -21.64
C PRO A 558 -32.35 12.20 -21.26
N LEU A 559 -32.68 13.14 -20.36
CA LEU A 559 -31.75 14.08 -19.74
C LEU A 559 -30.49 13.34 -19.23
N VAL A 560 -29.34 13.62 -19.83
CA VAL A 560 -28.06 12.96 -19.47
C VAL A 560 -27.48 13.59 -18.18
N TRP A 561 -27.72 14.88 -17.96
CA TRP A 561 -27.15 15.67 -16.87
C TRP A 561 -28.20 16.47 -16.09
N LEU A 562 -28.00 16.61 -14.78
CA LEU A 562 -28.78 17.46 -13.89
C LEU A 562 -27.96 18.70 -13.50
N PHE A 563 -28.53 19.89 -13.74
CA PHE A 563 -27.93 21.18 -13.42
C PHE A 563 -28.56 21.78 -12.16
N LEU A 564 -27.76 22.10 -11.14
CA LEU A 564 -28.22 22.57 -9.84
C LEU A 564 -27.51 23.86 -9.41
N LYS A 565 -28.24 24.74 -8.73
CA LYS A 565 -27.66 25.86 -7.98
C LYS A 565 -26.97 25.32 -6.72
N GLU A 566 -25.88 25.97 -6.32
CA GLU A 566 -25.05 25.52 -5.18
C GLU A 566 -25.83 25.41 -3.87
N GLN A 567 -26.73 26.38 -3.59
CA GLN A 567 -27.58 26.38 -2.39
C GLN A 567 -28.47 25.12 -2.32
N LEU A 568 -29.02 24.71 -3.47
CA LEU A 568 -29.88 23.53 -3.54
C LEU A 568 -29.07 22.24 -3.34
N TYR A 569 -27.89 22.15 -3.95
CA TYR A 569 -26.99 21.01 -3.78
C TYR A 569 -26.51 20.86 -2.31
N GLN A 570 -26.11 21.96 -1.66
CA GLN A 570 -25.72 21.93 -0.25
C GLN A 570 -26.87 21.49 0.67
N ALA A 571 -28.10 21.91 0.37
CA ALA A 571 -29.29 21.46 1.10
C ALA A 571 -29.55 19.96 0.93
N LEU A 572 -29.36 19.43 -0.28
CA LEU A 572 -29.46 17.99 -0.60
C LEU A 572 -28.40 17.16 0.13
N GLU A 573 -27.12 17.54 0.04
CA GLU A 573 -26.04 16.83 0.76
C GLU A 573 -26.23 16.91 2.27
N SER A 574 -26.73 18.03 2.81
CA SER A 574 -27.05 18.15 4.23
C SER A 574 -28.16 17.18 4.66
N LYS A 575 -29.23 17.01 3.85
CA LYS A 575 -30.29 16.02 4.11
C LYS A 575 -29.72 14.60 4.03
N ARG A 576 -28.90 14.31 3.01
CA ARG A 576 -28.24 13.00 2.82
C ARG A 576 -27.33 12.64 3.99
N ALA A 577 -26.47 13.57 4.42
CA ALA A 577 -25.57 13.39 5.56
C ALA A 577 -26.35 13.08 6.85
N ARG A 578 -27.48 13.77 7.08
CA ARG A 578 -28.38 13.47 8.22
C ARG A 578 -28.97 12.06 8.12
N ALA A 579 -29.44 11.64 6.95
CA ALA A 579 -30.00 10.31 6.75
C ALA A 579 -28.96 9.21 7.00
N HIS A 580 -27.74 9.34 6.43
CA HIS A 580 -26.64 8.42 6.70
C HIS A 580 -26.27 8.38 8.18
N HIS A 581 -26.24 9.52 8.85
CA HIS A 581 -25.97 9.58 10.29
C HIS A 581 -27.01 8.79 11.11
N LEU A 582 -28.31 8.96 10.81
CA LEU A 582 -29.38 8.22 11.48
C LEU A 582 -29.33 6.71 11.19
N ALA A 583 -29.01 6.32 9.95
CA ALA A 583 -28.81 4.92 9.57
C ALA A 583 -27.62 4.30 10.35
N ALA A 584 -26.49 5.02 10.41
CA ALA A 584 -25.33 4.59 11.17
C ALA A 584 -25.64 4.44 12.67
N LEU A 585 -26.34 5.40 13.28
CA LEU A 585 -26.78 5.30 14.69
C LEU A 585 -27.68 4.08 14.92
N THR A 586 -28.56 3.78 13.97
CA THR A 586 -29.45 2.62 14.04
C THR A 586 -28.64 1.32 13.99
N LEU A 587 -27.73 1.18 13.03
CA LEU A 587 -26.84 0.02 12.90
C LEU A 587 -25.96 -0.14 14.14
N GLN A 588 -25.33 0.93 14.61
CA GLN A 588 -24.51 0.92 15.82
C GLN A 588 -25.31 0.50 17.05
N ARG A 589 -26.55 0.99 17.21
CA ARG A 589 -27.44 0.60 18.31
C ARG A 589 -27.74 -0.90 18.27
N TYR A 590 -28.10 -1.45 17.12
CA TYR A 590 -28.38 -2.88 16.99
C TYR A 590 -27.12 -3.74 17.18
N ALA A 591 -25.99 -3.36 16.59
CA ALA A 591 -24.72 -4.05 16.74
C ALA A 591 -24.24 -4.06 18.20
N ARG A 592 -24.22 -2.91 18.87
CA ARG A 592 -23.88 -2.82 20.30
C ARG A 592 -24.80 -3.67 21.16
N THR A 593 -26.11 -3.61 20.91
CA THR A 593 -27.10 -4.44 21.60
C THR A 593 -26.86 -5.94 21.36
N PHE A 594 -26.52 -6.32 20.13
CA PHE A 594 -26.20 -7.70 19.77
C PHE A 594 -24.97 -8.21 20.53
N PHE A 595 -23.87 -7.43 20.54
CA PHE A 595 -22.66 -7.79 21.27
C PHE A 595 -22.90 -7.88 22.78
N ILE A 596 -23.65 -6.94 23.37
CA ILE A 596 -24.01 -6.98 24.80
C ILE A 596 -24.89 -8.19 25.10
N LYS A 597 -25.93 -8.47 24.31
CA LYS A 597 -26.80 -9.65 24.49
C LYS A 597 -26.01 -10.96 24.36
N ARG A 598 -25.09 -11.05 23.39
CA ARG A 598 -24.19 -12.20 23.21
C ARG A 598 -23.27 -12.38 24.43
N ARG A 599 -22.65 -11.30 24.93
CA ARG A 599 -21.79 -11.33 26.12
C ARG A 599 -22.57 -11.73 27.38
N PHE A 600 -23.75 -11.14 27.60
CA PHE A 600 -24.61 -11.46 28.73
C PHE A 600 -25.07 -12.93 28.71
N ARG A 601 -25.52 -13.44 27.55
CA ARG A 601 -25.89 -14.86 27.40
C ARG A 601 -24.73 -15.79 27.69
N SER A 602 -23.53 -15.47 27.19
CA SER A 602 -22.30 -16.23 27.47
C SER A 602 -21.95 -16.23 28.96
N LEU A 603 -21.95 -15.05 29.61
CA LEU A 603 -21.67 -14.91 31.03
C LEU A 603 -22.70 -15.68 31.88
N ARG A 604 -24.00 -15.54 31.58
CA ARG A 604 -25.08 -16.26 32.28
C ARG A 604 -24.89 -17.77 32.18
N ARG A 605 -24.57 -18.31 31.01
CA ARG A 605 -24.27 -19.75 30.83
C ARG A 605 -23.09 -20.20 31.70
N LYS A 606 -22.01 -19.42 31.73
CA LYS A 606 -20.83 -19.72 32.58
C LYS A 606 -21.16 -19.70 34.07
N ILE A 607 -21.93 -18.71 34.54
CA ILE A 607 -22.36 -18.61 35.94
C ILE A 607 -23.26 -19.80 36.31
N VAL A 608 -24.23 -20.14 35.47
CA VAL A 608 -25.12 -21.30 35.71
C VAL A 608 -24.30 -22.59 35.78
N LEU A 609 -23.32 -22.79 34.90
CA LEU A 609 -22.43 -23.95 34.93
C LEU A 609 -21.59 -24.01 36.23
N LEU A 610 -21.10 -22.87 36.71
CA LEU A 610 -20.39 -22.80 37.98
C LEU A 610 -21.33 -23.14 39.15
N GLN A 611 -22.54 -22.59 39.17
CA GLN A 611 -23.55 -22.87 40.19
C GLN A 611 -23.93 -24.35 40.22
N THR A 612 -24.13 -24.99 39.07
CA THR A 612 -24.46 -26.43 39.01
C THR A 612 -23.29 -27.30 39.47
N ARG A 613 -22.05 -26.96 39.09
CA ARG A 613 -20.84 -27.64 39.59
C ARG A 613 -20.66 -27.50 41.09
N ALA A 614 -20.86 -26.30 41.63
CA ALA A 614 -20.78 -26.02 43.07
C ALA A 614 -21.85 -26.79 43.86
N ARG A 615 -23.12 -26.75 43.41
CA ARG A 615 -24.21 -27.54 44.00
C ARG A 615 -23.90 -29.04 43.99
N GLY A 616 -23.39 -29.55 42.86
CA GLY A 616 -22.97 -30.95 42.73
C GLY A 616 -21.80 -31.31 43.65
N TYR A 617 -20.82 -30.41 43.81
CA TYR A 617 -19.68 -30.62 44.72
C TYR A 617 -20.14 -30.69 46.17
N LEU A 618 -20.98 -29.76 46.63
CA LEU A 618 -21.53 -29.75 47.99
C LEU A 618 -22.34 -31.03 48.28
N ALA A 619 -23.15 -31.49 47.32
CA ALA A 619 -23.89 -32.74 47.45
C ALA A 619 -22.96 -33.97 47.58
N ARG A 620 -21.93 -34.07 46.74
CA ARG A 620 -20.92 -35.14 46.82
C ARG A 620 -20.14 -35.09 48.13
N GLN A 621 -19.80 -33.89 48.63
CA GLN A 621 -19.12 -33.73 49.90
C GLN A 621 -19.99 -34.22 51.06
N ARG A 622 -21.29 -33.89 51.06
CA ARG A 622 -22.26 -34.40 52.05
C ARG A 622 -22.36 -35.93 51.99
N TYR A 623 -22.47 -36.51 50.79
CA TYR A 623 -22.49 -37.96 50.61
C TYR A 623 -21.20 -38.64 51.08
N ARG A 624 -20.02 -38.08 50.79
CA ARG A 624 -18.73 -38.62 51.25
C ARG A 624 -18.62 -38.64 52.78
N ARG A 625 -19.11 -37.60 53.49
CA ARG A 625 -19.17 -37.59 54.96
C ARG A 625 -20.10 -38.67 55.49
N MET A 626 -21.30 -38.79 54.90
CA MET A 626 -22.27 -39.83 55.26
C MET A 626 -21.70 -41.24 55.04
N ARG A 627 -21.09 -41.49 53.87
CA ARG A 627 -20.44 -42.77 53.54
C ARG A 627 -19.29 -43.09 54.48
N HIS A 628 -18.44 -42.13 54.84
CA HIS A 628 -17.38 -42.34 55.85
C HIS A 628 -17.97 -42.77 57.20
N THR A 629 -19.04 -42.11 57.62
CA THR A 629 -19.73 -42.43 58.88
C THR A 629 -20.34 -43.84 58.82
N LEU A 630 -20.99 -44.19 57.70
CA LEU A 630 -21.57 -45.51 57.48
C LEU A 630 -20.51 -46.61 57.40
N ILE A 631 -19.35 -46.36 56.78
CA ILE A 631 -18.23 -47.31 56.72
C ILE A 631 -17.67 -47.53 58.12
N LYS A 632 -17.46 -46.48 58.92
CA LYS A 632 -17.03 -46.62 60.33
C LYS A 632 -18.03 -47.44 61.14
N PHE A 633 -19.33 -47.20 60.95
CA PHE A 633 -20.38 -47.98 61.60
C PHE A 633 -20.37 -49.44 61.13
N ARG A 634 -20.29 -49.68 59.82
CA ARG A 634 -20.18 -51.02 59.24
C ARG A 634 -18.93 -51.75 59.70
N SER A 635 -17.77 -51.09 59.81
CA SER A 635 -16.54 -51.74 60.28
C SER A 635 -16.67 -52.19 61.72
N LEU A 636 -17.33 -51.40 62.59
CA LEU A 636 -17.64 -51.82 63.97
C LEU A 636 -18.57 -53.04 64.00
N VAL A 637 -19.63 -53.03 63.19
CA VAL A 637 -20.56 -54.16 63.07
C VAL A 637 -19.86 -55.41 62.52
N HIS A 638 -19.03 -55.26 61.48
CA HIS A 638 -18.27 -56.36 60.88
C HIS A 638 -17.22 -56.92 61.83
N ILE A 639 -16.53 -56.08 62.63
CA ILE A 639 -15.63 -56.55 63.71
C ILE A 639 -16.42 -57.39 64.70
N TYR A 640 -17.58 -56.92 65.16
CA TYR A 640 -18.43 -57.67 66.09
C TYR A 640 -18.91 -59.02 65.51
N VAL A 641 -19.44 -59.01 64.28
CA VAL A 641 -19.97 -60.20 63.60
C VAL A 641 -18.86 -61.18 63.21
N ASN A 642 -17.72 -60.72 62.70
CA ASN A 642 -16.58 -61.58 62.35
C ASN A 642 -15.92 -62.16 63.59
N ARG A 643 -15.83 -61.43 64.71
CA ARG A 643 -15.37 -61.99 65.98
C ARG A 643 -16.30 -63.12 66.44
N ARG A 644 -17.62 -62.94 66.28
CA ARG A 644 -18.63 -63.97 66.57
C ARG A 644 -18.57 -65.17 65.59
N ARG A 645 -18.26 -64.94 64.30
CA ARG A 645 -18.10 -66.02 63.29
C ARG A 645 -16.77 -66.74 63.42
N TYR A 646 -15.67 -66.06 63.68
CA TYR A 646 -14.35 -66.67 63.92
C TYR A 646 -14.38 -67.59 65.13
N LEU A 647 -15.04 -67.17 66.22
CA LEU A 647 -15.31 -68.03 67.37
C LEU A 647 -16.16 -69.26 67.01
N LYS A 648 -17.04 -69.18 66.00
CA LYS A 648 -17.83 -70.33 65.50
C LYS A 648 -17.07 -71.22 64.50
N VAL A 649 -16.17 -70.65 63.69
CA VAL A 649 -15.43 -71.36 62.62
C VAL A 649 -14.12 -71.96 63.13
N SER A 650 -13.47 -71.39 64.16
CA SER A 650 -12.33 -72.00 64.84
C SER A 650 -12.69 -73.31 65.57
N MET A 651 -13.98 -73.62 65.73
CA MET A 651 -14.49 -74.89 66.27
C MET A 651 -14.95 -75.89 65.19
N ALA A 652 -14.87 -75.55 63.91
CA ALA A 652 -15.29 -76.39 62.79
C ALA A 652 -14.16 -76.45 61.76
N SER A 653 -13.15 -77.27 62.06
CA SER A 653 -12.02 -77.58 61.18
C SER A 653 -12.46 -78.16 59.84
N GLY A 654 -11.71 -77.81 58.77
CA GLY A 654 -11.40 -78.76 57.70
C GLY A 654 -12.05 -78.54 56.34
N HIS A 655 -11.18 -78.45 55.32
CA HIS A 655 -11.41 -78.78 53.90
C HIS A 655 -12.02 -77.73 52.94
N THR A 656 -11.06 -77.02 52.34
CA THR A 656 -10.80 -76.74 50.91
C THR A 656 -11.64 -75.77 50.05
N PRO A 657 -10.94 -75.01 49.16
CA PRO A 657 -11.45 -73.86 48.41
C PRO A 657 -11.54 -74.17 46.91
N ALA A 658 -12.68 -74.62 46.40
CA ALA A 658 -12.77 -75.08 45.00
C ALA A 658 -13.61 -74.20 44.05
N LEU A 659 -14.27 -73.13 44.51
CA LEU A 659 -15.23 -72.39 43.67
C LEU A 659 -14.79 -70.99 43.20
N ARG A 660 -13.52 -70.61 43.42
CA ARG A 660 -12.98 -69.28 43.01
C ARG A 660 -12.06 -69.31 41.79
N GLN A 661 -11.84 -70.49 41.19
CA GLN A 661 -10.87 -70.69 40.12
C GLN A 661 -11.51 -70.99 38.75
N GLU A 662 -12.84 -70.80 38.62
CA GLU A 662 -13.61 -71.17 37.42
C GLU A 662 -14.07 -69.96 36.58
N LEU A 663 -13.74 -68.73 36.98
CA LEU A 663 -14.03 -67.50 36.21
C LEU A 663 -12.78 -66.87 35.55
N THR A 664 -11.62 -67.51 35.70
CA THR A 664 -10.33 -67.11 35.10
C THR A 664 -9.82 -68.11 34.06
N ARG A 665 -10.70 -68.96 33.52
CA ARG A 665 -10.43 -69.85 32.38
C ARG A 665 -11.58 -69.78 31.38
N ARG A 666 -11.61 -68.70 30.61
CA ARG A 666 -12.04 -68.78 29.21
C ARG A 666 -10.79 -68.50 28.40
N GLU A 667 -10.35 -69.51 27.68
CA GLU A 667 -9.15 -69.51 26.86
C GLU A 667 -9.17 -68.29 25.92
N VAL A 668 -8.15 -67.44 26.05
CA VAL A 668 -7.75 -66.56 24.95
C VAL A 668 -7.23 -67.51 23.88
N VAL A 669 -7.93 -67.61 22.74
CA VAL A 669 -7.41 -68.37 21.60
C VAL A 669 -6.02 -67.83 21.28
N ASP A 670 -5.04 -68.71 21.11
CA ASP A 670 -3.72 -68.30 20.63
C ASP A 670 -3.87 -67.78 19.20
N VAL A 671 -3.85 -66.46 19.07
CA VAL A 671 -4.12 -65.75 17.82
C VAL A 671 -3.03 -65.97 16.76
N THR A 672 -1.88 -66.56 17.14
CA THR A 672 -0.79 -66.88 16.23
C THR A 672 -1.16 -67.98 15.22
N HIS A 673 -2.17 -68.80 15.52
CA HIS A 673 -2.69 -69.85 14.64
C HIS A 673 -3.75 -69.37 13.63
N LEU A 674 -4.22 -68.11 13.71
CA LEU A 674 -5.17 -67.56 12.75
C LEU A 674 -4.48 -67.28 11.41
N GLU A 675 -5.08 -67.69 10.29
CA GLU A 675 -4.48 -67.55 8.96
C GLU A 675 -4.26 -66.08 8.58
N ILE A 676 -3.05 -65.76 8.07
CA ILE A 676 -2.75 -64.46 7.46
C ILE A 676 -2.77 -64.64 5.93
N PRO A 677 -3.49 -63.80 5.17
CA PRO A 677 -3.46 -63.82 3.71
C PRO A 677 -2.02 -63.73 3.16
N ALA A 678 -1.73 -64.49 2.10
CA ALA A 678 -0.38 -64.55 1.51
C ALA A 678 0.17 -63.17 1.09
N GLU A 679 -0.72 -62.28 0.62
CA GLU A 679 -0.40 -60.88 0.29
C GLU A 679 0.18 -60.12 1.50
N LEU A 680 -0.44 -60.26 2.67
CA LEU A 680 -0.01 -59.60 3.90
C LEU A 680 1.25 -60.26 4.46
N MET A 681 1.39 -61.58 4.33
CA MET A 681 2.61 -62.28 4.75
C MET A 681 3.84 -61.81 3.96
N GLY A 682 3.73 -61.67 2.63
CA GLY A 682 4.81 -61.12 1.81
C GLY A 682 5.20 -59.69 2.20
N LEU A 683 4.23 -58.84 2.55
CA LEU A 683 4.49 -57.48 3.05
C LEU A 683 5.19 -57.47 4.41
N LEU A 684 4.80 -58.36 5.33
CA LEU A 684 5.40 -58.46 6.67
C LEU A 684 6.82 -59.04 6.62
N GLU A 685 7.10 -59.97 5.70
CA GLU A 685 8.43 -60.52 5.45
C GLU A 685 9.36 -59.51 4.78
N ALA A 686 8.87 -58.74 3.80
CA ALA A 686 9.64 -57.66 3.16
C ALA A 686 10.03 -56.56 4.16
N ALA A 687 9.16 -56.27 5.13
CA ALA A 687 9.40 -55.30 6.20
C ALA A 687 10.30 -55.81 7.34
N ALA A 688 10.61 -57.12 7.38
CA ALA A 688 11.41 -57.74 8.45
C ALA A 688 12.91 -57.46 8.25
N GLY A 689 13.35 -56.23 8.54
CA GLY A 689 14.76 -55.85 8.47
C GLY A 689 15.02 -54.37 8.22
N GLU A 690 14.00 -53.61 7.78
CA GLU A 690 14.14 -52.19 7.48
C GLU A 690 13.94 -51.32 8.73
N ARG A 691 14.91 -50.44 9.00
CA ARG A 691 14.73 -49.34 9.96
C ARG A 691 13.95 -48.24 9.24
N VAL A 692 12.66 -48.11 9.57
CA VAL A 692 11.84 -46.96 9.16
C VAL A 692 12.55 -45.68 9.58
N ASN A 693 12.46 -44.65 8.73
CA ASN A 693 12.95 -43.28 8.93
C ASN A 693 12.50 -42.66 10.27
N ALA A 694 13.12 -43.08 11.37
CA ALA A 694 12.77 -42.68 12.74
C ALA A 694 13.10 -41.21 13.06
N GLY A 695 13.48 -40.43 12.04
CA GLY A 695 13.75 -38.99 12.12
C GLY A 695 12.78 -38.10 11.34
N CYS A 696 11.78 -38.65 10.63
CA CYS A 696 10.87 -37.84 9.79
C CYS A 696 9.67 -37.26 10.55
N VAL A 697 9.28 -37.85 11.69
CA VAL A 697 8.19 -37.35 12.55
C VAL A 697 8.78 -36.93 13.89
N VAL A 698 8.59 -35.67 14.26
CA VAL A 698 9.15 -35.09 15.48
C VAL A 698 8.03 -34.44 16.31
N LEU A 699 8.12 -34.54 17.63
CA LEU A 699 7.23 -33.80 18.53
C LEU A 699 7.59 -32.32 18.51
N VAL A 700 6.64 -31.51 18.07
CA VAL A 700 6.76 -30.04 18.00
C VAL A 700 5.82 -29.36 19.00
N PRO A 701 6.17 -28.16 19.50
CA PRO A 701 5.23 -27.36 20.27
C PRO A 701 3.99 -26.99 19.42
N PRO A 702 2.85 -26.65 20.06
CA PRO A 702 1.63 -26.28 19.33
C PRO A 702 1.89 -25.15 18.31
N PRO A 703 1.46 -25.32 17.04
CA PRO A 703 1.73 -24.33 15.99
C PRO A 703 1.07 -22.98 16.28
N VAL A 704 1.69 -21.93 15.75
CA VAL A 704 1.25 -20.52 15.90
C VAL A 704 -0.08 -20.29 15.18
N LEU A 705 -0.23 -20.91 14.02
CA LEU A 705 -1.50 -20.99 13.31
C LEU A 705 -2.44 -21.90 14.11
N GLN A 706 -3.43 -21.30 14.77
CA GLN A 706 -4.49 -22.09 15.37
C GLN A 706 -5.54 -22.38 14.30
N PRO A 707 -5.91 -23.65 14.06
CA PRO A 707 -7.03 -23.92 13.21
C PRO A 707 -8.28 -23.41 13.93
N ASP A 708 -9.27 -22.93 13.19
CA ASP A 708 -10.59 -22.73 13.77
C ASP A 708 -11.27 -24.11 13.82
N PRO A 709 -11.58 -24.65 15.00
CA PRO A 709 -12.84 -25.36 15.04
C PRO A 709 -13.58 -25.19 16.37
N GLN A 710 -14.78 -24.64 16.30
CA GLN A 710 -15.84 -25.01 17.22
C GLN A 710 -16.54 -26.28 16.71
N LEU A 711 -15.87 -27.44 16.80
CA LEU A 711 -16.55 -28.73 16.69
C LEU A 711 -17.26 -29.04 18.01
N THR A 712 -18.52 -28.63 18.11
CA THR A 712 -19.39 -29.01 19.22
C THR A 712 -20.08 -30.32 18.93
N LEU A 713 -20.10 -31.24 19.91
CA LEU A 713 -20.88 -32.47 19.80
C LEU A 713 -22.34 -32.15 19.43
N PRO A 714 -22.97 -32.93 18.54
CA PRO A 714 -24.37 -32.76 18.18
C PRO A 714 -25.26 -32.79 19.44
N LEU A 715 -26.24 -31.88 19.49
CA LEU A 715 -27.10 -31.72 20.67
C LEU A 715 -28.01 -32.95 20.90
N ASP A 716 -28.28 -33.70 19.85
CA ASP A 716 -29.07 -34.93 19.80
C ASP A 716 -28.25 -36.21 20.03
N ILE A 717 -26.94 -36.12 20.29
CA ILE A 717 -26.05 -37.29 20.43
C ILE A 717 -26.54 -38.34 21.44
N ASN A 718 -27.26 -37.91 22.49
CA ASN A 718 -27.77 -38.83 23.52
C ASN A 718 -28.95 -39.70 23.05
N ASP A 719 -29.59 -39.37 21.92
CA ASP A 719 -30.70 -40.15 21.34
C ASP A 719 -30.22 -41.39 20.56
N TYR A 720 -28.90 -41.54 20.43
CA TYR A 720 -28.22 -42.57 19.64
C TYR A 720 -27.34 -43.51 20.50
N PRO A 721 -27.84 -44.16 21.57
CA PRO A 721 -27.03 -45.11 22.32
C PRO A 721 -26.70 -46.35 21.47
N MET A 722 -25.47 -46.87 21.57
CA MET A 722 -25.01 -48.06 20.81
C MET A 722 -25.94 -49.27 20.94
N ALA A 723 -26.56 -49.47 22.11
CA ALA A 723 -27.54 -50.54 22.33
C ALA A 723 -28.76 -50.47 21.40
N LYS A 724 -29.14 -49.27 20.94
CA LYS A 724 -30.24 -49.09 19.97
C LYS A 724 -29.80 -49.52 18.56
N TYR A 725 -28.55 -49.24 18.18
CA TYR A 725 -27.98 -49.70 16.91
C TYR A 725 -27.86 -51.23 16.87
N VAL A 726 -27.30 -51.85 17.92
CA VAL A 726 -27.16 -53.31 18.03
C VAL A 726 -28.50 -54.03 17.86
N ARG A 727 -29.58 -53.57 18.51
CA ARG A 727 -30.91 -54.19 18.37
C ARG A 727 -31.53 -54.06 16.98
N GLY A 728 -31.17 -53.02 16.22
CA GLY A 728 -31.74 -52.75 14.90
C GLY A 728 -30.94 -53.32 13.74
N HIS A 729 -29.61 -53.37 13.88
CA HIS A 729 -28.68 -53.59 12.77
C HIS A 729 -27.82 -54.85 12.93
N PHE A 730 -27.66 -55.39 14.15
CA PHE A 730 -26.91 -56.64 14.31
C PHE A 730 -27.76 -57.86 13.98
N GLN A 731 -27.12 -58.93 13.49
CA GLN A 731 -27.77 -60.22 13.26
C GLN A 731 -28.19 -60.88 14.58
N GLU A 732 -27.30 -60.85 15.57
CA GLU A 732 -27.57 -61.22 16.95
C GLU A 732 -27.44 -59.99 17.84
N PRO A 733 -28.41 -59.69 18.75
CA PRO A 733 -28.38 -58.50 19.60
C PRO A 733 -27.40 -58.64 20.78
N ALA A 734 -26.18 -59.11 20.50
CA ALA A 734 -25.09 -59.29 21.45
C ALA A 734 -23.97 -58.28 21.13
N PHE A 735 -23.40 -57.67 22.18
CA PHE A 735 -22.32 -56.71 22.05
C PHE A 735 -21.35 -56.83 23.23
N GLY A 736 -20.09 -57.09 22.92
CA GLY A 736 -19.00 -57.31 23.86
C GLY A 736 -17.87 -58.12 23.24
N MET A 737 -16.68 -57.99 23.84
CA MET A 737 -15.46 -58.65 23.40
C MET A 737 -15.64 -60.17 23.26
N LEU A 738 -15.14 -60.70 22.14
CA LEU A 738 -15.21 -62.12 21.79
C LEU A 738 -13.79 -62.68 21.68
N THR A 739 -13.56 -63.87 22.23
CA THR A 739 -12.25 -64.55 22.21
C THR A 739 -12.09 -65.57 21.09
N ALA A 740 -13.15 -65.81 20.29
CA ALA A 740 -13.17 -66.76 19.19
C ALA A 740 -13.62 -66.07 17.90
N PRO A 741 -13.19 -66.56 16.71
CA PRO A 741 -13.64 -66.03 15.42
C PRO A 741 -15.16 -66.00 15.29
N LEU A 742 -15.68 -64.99 14.59
CA LEU A 742 -17.09 -64.87 14.27
C LEU A 742 -17.54 -66.04 13.38
N LYS A 743 -18.76 -66.52 13.61
CA LYS A 743 -19.44 -67.50 12.76
C LYS A 743 -20.33 -66.86 11.71
N ALA A 744 -20.74 -65.61 11.94
CA ALA A 744 -21.52 -64.77 11.05
C ALA A 744 -21.11 -63.29 11.28
N PRO A 745 -21.20 -62.41 10.28
CA PRO A 745 -20.89 -60.99 10.46
C PRO A 745 -21.82 -60.33 11.47
N LEU A 746 -21.34 -59.26 12.14
CA LEU A 746 -22.11 -58.55 13.15
C LEU A 746 -23.30 -57.82 12.53
N THR A 747 -23.07 -57.10 11.43
CA THR A 747 -24.08 -56.35 10.69
C THR A 747 -24.70 -57.16 9.55
N ARG A 748 -25.79 -56.65 8.96
CA ARG A 748 -26.46 -57.28 7.80
C ARG A 748 -25.71 -56.88 6.53
N LEU A 749 -24.93 -57.82 5.99
CA LEU A 749 -24.15 -57.67 4.76
C LEU A 749 -24.69 -58.54 3.64
N ASP A 750 -24.39 -58.16 2.40
CA ASP A 750 -24.60 -58.97 1.20
C ASP A 750 -23.84 -60.29 1.29
N GLU A 751 -24.41 -61.36 0.72
CA GLU A 751 -23.87 -62.73 0.79
C GLU A 751 -22.41 -62.82 0.32
N GLU A 752 -22.05 -62.05 -0.70
CA GLU A 752 -20.70 -62.01 -1.30
C GLU A 752 -19.64 -61.46 -0.34
N LEU A 753 -20.02 -60.59 0.60
CA LEU A 753 -19.09 -59.92 1.53
C LEU A 753 -18.91 -60.68 2.85
N ARG A 754 -19.66 -61.76 3.08
CA ARG A 754 -19.64 -62.50 4.36
C ARG A 754 -18.29 -63.14 4.63
N HIS A 755 -17.68 -63.78 3.63
CA HIS A 755 -16.38 -64.43 3.78
C HIS A 755 -15.29 -63.41 4.13
N GLU A 756 -15.29 -62.25 3.47
CA GLU A 756 -14.33 -61.18 3.73
C GLU A 756 -14.54 -60.55 5.12
N ALA A 757 -15.77 -60.33 5.55
CA ALA A 757 -16.08 -59.82 6.89
C ALA A 757 -15.61 -60.76 8.02
N LEU A 758 -15.72 -62.08 7.83
CA LEU A 758 -15.24 -63.08 8.78
C LEU A 758 -13.71 -63.16 8.82
N SER A 759 -13.06 -63.08 7.65
CA SER A 759 -11.61 -63.01 7.55
C SER A 759 -11.06 -61.74 8.21
N LEU A 760 -11.69 -60.59 8.00
CA LEU A 760 -11.34 -59.32 8.66
C LEU A 760 -11.41 -59.41 10.18
N PHE A 761 -12.41 -60.10 10.72
CA PHE A 761 -12.51 -60.29 12.16
C PHE A 761 -11.35 -61.11 12.73
N GLN A 762 -10.89 -62.14 12.01
CA GLN A 762 -9.70 -62.91 12.39
C GLN A 762 -8.43 -62.03 12.38
N LEU A 763 -8.31 -61.14 11.39
CA LEU A 763 -7.24 -60.14 11.34
C LEU A 763 -7.32 -59.14 12.49
N ILE A 764 -8.51 -58.68 12.88
CA ILE A 764 -8.71 -57.80 14.04
C ILE A 764 -8.29 -58.51 15.35
N LEU A 765 -8.69 -59.76 15.54
CA LEU A 765 -8.27 -60.56 16.69
C LEU A 765 -6.75 -60.72 16.73
N ARG A 766 -6.12 -60.96 15.59
CA ARG A 766 -4.66 -61.10 15.48
C ARG A 766 -3.93 -59.78 15.73
N PHE A 767 -4.37 -58.68 15.13
CA PHE A 767 -3.82 -57.35 15.37
C PHE A 767 -3.83 -56.98 16.86
N MET A 768 -4.94 -57.26 17.55
CA MET A 768 -5.10 -56.95 18.97
C MET A 768 -4.31 -57.88 19.90
N GLY A 769 -4.11 -59.14 19.53
CA GLY A 769 -3.60 -60.18 20.43
C GLY A 769 -2.19 -60.69 20.14
N ASP A 770 -1.61 -60.43 18.96
CA ASP A 770 -0.33 -61.00 18.53
C ASP A 770 0.84 -60.24 19.17
N PRO A 771 1.61 -60.85 20.10
CA PRO A 771 2.71 -60.19 20.79
C PRO A 771 3.91 -59.92 19.86
N GLY A 772 3.99 -60.57 18.70
CA GLY A 772 5.06 -60.40 17.72
C GLY A 772 4.90 -59.16 16.83
N LEU A 773 3.71 -58.56 16.80
CA LEU A 773 3.46 -57.33 16.05
C LEU A 773 3.99 -56.10 16.81
N GLY A 774 4.92 -55.36 16.21
CA GLY A 774 5.41 -54.09 16.72
C GLY A 774 6.07 -53.24 15.63
N GLY A 775 6.13 -51.93 15.84
CA GLY A 775 6.76 -51.01 14.88
C GLY A 775 6.08 -51.05 13.50
N LEU A 776 6.88 -51.17 12.43
CA LEU A 776 6.41 -51.17 11.04
C LEU A 776 5.44 -52.32 10.73
N GLN A 777 5.66 -53.50 11.29
CA GLN A 777 4.81 -54.67 11.06
C GLN A 777 3.37 -54.44 11.55
N GLU A 778 3.22 -53.73 12.67
CA GLU A 778 1.91 -53.37 13.20
C GLU A 778 1.22 -52.31 12.32
N THR A 779 1.97 -51.31 11.85
CA THR A 779 1.47 -50.30 10.89
C THR A 779 0.98 -50.94 9.60
N LEU A 780 1.77 -51.84 9.00
CA LEU A 780 1.42 -52.55 7.77
C LEU A 780 0.20 -53.46 7.96
N PHE A 781 0.15 -54.19 9.07
CA PHE A 781 -0.97 -55.06 9.41
C PHE A 781 -2.27 -54.26 9.55
N GLY A 782 -2.22 -53.12 10.25
CA GLY A 782 -3.36 -52.22 10.40
C GLY A 782 -3.76 -51.57 9.06
N ASN A 783 -2.80 -51.13 8.25
CA ASN A 783 -3.07 -50.57 6.93
C ASN A 783 -3.70 -51.58 5.98
N TYR A 784 -3.37 -52.88 6.08
CA TYR A 784 -4.05 -53.92 5.32
C TYR A 784 -5.54 -54.04 5.68
N ILE A 785 -5.89 -54.01 6.98
CA ILE A 785 -7.28 -54.01 7.44
C ILE A 785 -8.02 -52.76 6.91
N VAL A 786 -7.38 -51.59 6.98
CA VAL A 786 -7.95 -50.34 6.49
C VAL A 786 -8.13 -50.37 4.96
N GLN A 787 -7.16 -50.91 4.22
CA GLN A 787 -7.20 -51.01 2.77
C GLN A 787 -8.40 -51.84 2.29
N LYS A 788 -8.74 -52.94 2.98
CA LYS A 788 -9.94 -53.72 2.66
C LYS A 788 -11.22 -52.88 2.81
N GLY A 789 -11.29 -52.01 3.82
CA GLY A 789 -12.41 -51.05 4.00
C GLY A 789 -12.42 -49.92 2.97
N LEU A 790 -11.26 -49.52 2.45
CA LEU A 790 -11.16 -48.54 1.35
C LEU A 790 -11.64 -49.14 0.02
N SER A 791 -11.15 -50.34 -0.32
CA SER A 791 -11.47 -51.05 -1.56
C SER A 791 -12.92 -51.54 -1.62
N VAL A 792 -13.51 -51.91 -0.48
CA VAL A 792 -14.88 -52.47 -0.40
C VAL A 792 -15.74 -51.63 0.54
N PRO A 793 -16.52 -50.65 0.03
CA PRO A 793 -17.33 -49.75 0.86
C PRO A 793 -18.33 -50.46 1.77
N GLY A 794 -18.87 -51.61 1.34
CA GLY A 794 -19.81 -52.41 2.12
C GLY A 794 -19.24 -52.97 3.43
N LEU A 795 -17.92 -53.04 3.58
CA LEU A 795 -17.27 -53.57 4.79
C LEU A 795 -16.95 -52.51 5.84
N ARG A 796 -17.10 -51.22 5.53
CA ARG A 796 -16.66 -50.11 6.42
C ARG A 796 -17.35 -50.11 7.78
N ASP A 797 -18.68 -50.17 7.78
CA ASP A 797 -19.48 -50.22 9.02
C ASP A 797 -19.25 -51.52 9.78
N GLU A 798 -19.03 -52.64 9.08
CA GLU A 798 -18.71 -53.92 9.71
C GLU A 798 -17.36 -53.87 10.43
N ILE A 799 -16.31 -53.35 9.78
CA ILE A 799 -14.98 -53.19 10.39
C ILE A 799 -15.06 -52.31 11.64
N LEU A 800 -15.76 -51.17 11.55
CA LEU A 800 -15.94 -50.25 12.67
C LEU A 800 -16.79 -50.87 13.80
N ALA A 801 -17.83 -51.64 13.47
CA ALA A 801 -18.67 -52.36 14.44
C ALA A 801 -17.90 -53.50 15.13
N GLN A 802 -17.09 -54.26 14.38
CA GLN A 802 -16.22 -55.30 14.91
C GLN A 802 -15.16 -54.73 15.87
N ALA A 803 -14.48 -53.65 15.47
CA ALA A 803 -13.51 -52.96 16.33
C ALA A 803 -14.19 -52.39 17.60
N ALA A 804 -15.34 -51.73 17.46
CA ALA A 804 -16.14 -51.24 18.59
C ALA A 804 -16.59 -52.36 19.53
N ASN A 805 -16.94 -53.53 18.99
CA ASN A 805 -17.33 -54.71 19.75
C ASN A 805 -16.16 -55.26 20.58
N GLN A 806 -14.94 -55.26 20.02
CA GLN A 806 -13.75 -55.79 20.70
C GLN A 806 -13.18 -54.88 21.80
N VAL A 807 -13.36 -53.56 21.69
CA VAL A 807 -12.95 -52.62 22.75
C VAL A 807 -13.97 -52.54 23.89
N TRP A 808 -15.21 -52.98 23.69
CA TRP A 808 -16.26 -52.88 24.69
C TRP A 808 -16.10 -53.92 25.81
N ARG A 809 -15.86 -53.43 27.05
CA ARG A 809 -15.64 -54.25 28.26
C ARG A 809 -14.50 -55.27 28.11
N ASN A 810 -13.47 -54.91 27.36
CA ASN A 810 -12.27 -55.71 27.27
C ASN A 810 -11.54 -55.71 28.63
N THR A 811 -11.08 -56.87 29.08
CA THR A 811 -10.38 -57.03 30.37
C THR A 811 -8.86 -56.99 30.23
N ASN A 812 -8.35 -57.10 29.01
CA ASN A 812 -6.93 -57.00 28.68
C ASN A 812 -6.61 -55.60 28.16
N VAL A 813 -5.84 -54.85 28.94
CA VAL A 813 -5.48 -53.44 28.68
C VAL A 813 -4.71 -53.27 27.37
N ASN A 814 -3.80 -54.20 27.04
CA ASN A 814 -3.00 -54.12 25.81
C ASN A 814 -3.85 -54.38 24.57
N ASN A 815 -4.76 -55.37 24.65
CA ASN A 815 -5.68 -55.67 23.56
C ASN A 815 -6.67 -54.51 23.38
N GLU A 816 -7.19 -53.95 24.48
CA GLU A 816 -8.07 -52.79 24.47
C GLU A 816 -7.39 -51.59 23.79
N GLU A 817 -6.15 -51.27 24.16
CA GLU A 817 -5.38 -50.16 23.58
C GLU A 817 -5.13 -50.33 22.08
N ARG A 818 -4.73 -51.53 21.63
CA ARG A 818 -4.59 -51.84 20.20
C ARG A 818 -5.93 -51.76 19.46
N GLY A 819 -7.03 -52.22 20.06
CA GLY A 819 -8.36 -52.09 19.48
C GLY A 819 -8.78 -50.62 19.28
N TRP A 820 -8.49 -49.75 20.26
CA TRP A 820 -8.75 -48.31 20.12
C TRP A 820 -7.84 -47.63 19.10
N LEU A 821 -6.58 -48.08 19.00
CA LEU A 821 -5.65 -47.63 17.96
C LEU A 821 -6.18 -47.98 16.57
N LEU A 822 -6.61 -49.23 16.35
CA LEU A 822 -7.18 -49.67 15.07
C LEU A 822 -8.47 -48.91 14.73
N LEU A 823 -9.35 -48.70 15.72
CA LEU A 823 -10.55 -47.90 15.50
C LEU A 823 -10.19 -46.45 15.12
N ALA A 824 -9.19 -45.84 15.76
CA ALA A 824 -8.72 -44.51 15.44
C ALA A 824 -8.08 -44.40 14.05
N THR A 825 -7.43 -45.46 13.55
CA THR A 825 -6.83 -45.49 12.20
C THR A 825 -7.88 -45.73 11.12
N CYS A 826 -8.88 -46.59 11.34
CA CYS A 826 -10.01 -46.71 10.43
C CYS A 826 -10.75 -45.38 10.24
N LEU A 827 -10.95 -44.63 11.35
CA LEU A 827 -11.58 -43.29 11.33
C LEU A 827 -10.72 -42.19 10.67
N SER A 828 -9.44 -42.44 10.41
CA SER A 828 -8.61 -41.56 9.58
C SER A 828 -8.87 -41.75 8.09
N ALA A 829 -9.38 -42.91 7.67
CA ALA A 829 -9.38 -43.36 6.27
C ALA A 829 -10.77 -43.36 5.62
N PHE A 830 -11.81 -43.78 6.33
CA PHE A 830 -13.17 -43.81 5.79
C PHE A 830 -14.20 -43.41 6.85
N PRO A 831 -15.27 -42.69 6.46
CA PRO A 831 -16.34 -42.33 7.39
C PRO A 831 -17.28 -43.52 7.67
N PRO A 832 -17.89 -43.60 8.87
CA PRO A 832 -19.04 -44.47 9.10
C PRO A 832 -20.23 -44.02 8.25
N SER A 833 -21.16 -44.94 7.95
CA SER A 833 -22.40 -44.57 7.26
C SER A 833 -23.26 -43.63 8.11
N ALA A 834 -24.16 -42.88 7.45
CA ALA A 834 -25.14 -42.03 8.13
C ALA A 834 -26.11 -42.80 9.06
N ALA A 835 -26.20 -44.12 8.92
CA ALA A 835 -26.98 -44.97 9.82
C ALA A 835 -26.20 -45.32 11.09
N PHE A 836 -24.87 -45.21 11.09
CA PHE A 836 -24.00 -45.65 12.18
C PHE A 836 -23.25 -44.50 12.88
N ASP A 837 -22.93 -43.43 12.17
CA ASP A 837 -22.08 -42.31 12.59
C ASP A 837 -22.38 -41.74 13.99
N LYS A 838 -23.65 -41.38 14.27
CA LYS A 838 -24.08 -40.81 15.55
C LYS A 838 -24.04 -41.84 16.68
N TYR A 839 -24.30 -43.11 16.38
CA TYR A 839 -24.22 -44.20 17.35
C TYR A 839 -22.77 -44.49 17.74
N LEU A 840 -21.86 -44.49 16.76
CA LEU A 840 -20.43 -44.66 17.00
C LEU A 840 -19.84 -43.45 17.75
N LEU A 841 -20.25 -42.22 17.40
CA LEU A 841 -19.83 -41.00 18.12
C LEU A 841 -20.30 -41.02 19.59
N LYS A 842 -21.53 -41.47 19.85
CA LYS A 842 -22.04 -41.65 21.21
C LYS A 842 -21.29 -42.76 21.94
N PHE A 843 -21.01 -43.89 21.29
CA PHE A 843 -20.22 -45.00 21.85
C PHE A 843 -18.83 -44.54 22.30
N VAL A 844 -18.06 -43.91 21.40
CA VAL A 844 -16.74 -43.35 21.72
C VAL A 844 -16.84 -42.33 22.87
N SER A 845 -17.86 -41.47 22.86
CA SER A 845 -18.06 -40.45 23.88
C SER A 845 -18.33 -41.03 25.27
N ASP A 846 -18.99 -42.18 25.36
CA ASP A 846 -19.34 -42.80 26.65
C ASP A 846 -18.25 -43.74 27.16
N TYR A 847 -17.53 -44.41 26.26
CA TYR A 847 -16.75 -45.60 26.60
C TYR A 847 -15.28 -45.57 26.25
N ALA A 848 -14.82 -44.67 25.37
CA ALA A 848 -13.40 -44.50 25.15
C ALA A 848 -12.73 -43.91 26.42
N PHE A 849 -11.57 -44.45 26.78
CA PHE A 849 -10.79 -43.93 27.92
C PHE A 849 -10.11 -42.60 27.57
N ALA A 850 -9.59 -41.90 28.59
CA ALA A 850 -9.26 -40.49 28.54
C ALA A 850 -8.33 -40.05 27.37
N GLY A 851 -7.47 -40.94 26.88
CA GLY A 851 -6.57 -40.69 25.75
C GLY A 851 -7.26 -40.74 24.38
N TYR A 852 -7.95 -41.84 24.08
CA TYR A 852 -8.59 -42.06 22.77
C TYR A 852 -9.93 -41.33 22.59
N LYS A 853 -10.63 -40.99 23.69
CA LYS A 853 -11.89 -40.25 23.63
C LYS A 853 -11.80 -38.95 22.80
N PRO A 854 -10.89 -38.00 23.10
CA PRO A 854 -10.74 -36.79 22.30
C PRO A 854 -10.17 -37.03 20.89
N VAL A 855 -9.39 -38.09 20.68
CA VAL A 855 -8.83 -38.44 19.36
C VAL A 855 -9.93 -38.93 18.43
N CYS A 856 -10.67 -39.95 18.85
CA CYS A 856 -11.75 -40.54 18.07
C CYS A 856 -12.94 -39.59 17.90
N GLN A 857 -13.28 -38.76 18.91
CA GLN A 857 -14.32 -37.73 18.77
C GLN A 857 -14.00 -36.73 17.66
N ARG A 858 -12.76 -36.20 17.62
CA ARG A 858 -12.35 -35.26 16.58
C ARG A 858 -12.38 -35.90 15.20
N LYS A 859 -11.77 -37.09 15.05
CA LYS A 859 -11.75 -37.81 13.77
C LYS A 859 -13.16 -38.13 13.25
N LEU A 860 -14.05 -38.62 14.11
CA LEU A 860 -15.44 -38.87 13.73
C LEU A 860 -16.16 -37.61 13.29
N MET A 861 -16.02 -36.51 14.03
CA MET A 861 -16.68 -35.26 13.66
C MET A 861 -16.19 -34.70 12.32
N HIS A 862 -14.89 -34.82 12.03
CA HIS A 862 -14.34 -34.46 10.71
C HIS A 862 -14.79 -35.42 9.61
N ALA A 863 -14.77 -36.73 9.86
CA ALA A 863 -15.25 -37.74 8.90
C ALA A 863 -16.74 -37.57 8.56
N MET A 864 -17.57 -37.27 9.58
CA MET A 864 -19.00 -36.99 9.42
C MET A 864 -19.24 -35.72 8.60
N ALA A 865 -18.43 -34.68 8.77
CA ALA A 865 -18.52 -33.46 7.97
C ALA A 865 -18.22 -33.74 6.48
N GLN A 866 -17.22 -34.56 6.19
CA GLN A 866 -16.88 -34.95 4.82
C GLN A 866 -17.92 -35.90 4.20
N SER A 867 -18.51 -36.80 5.00
CA SER A 867 -19.56 -37.72 4.52
C SER A 867 -20.82 -37.02 4.00
N GLN A 868 -21.06 -35.74 4.34
CA GLN A 868 -22.17 -34.95 3.80
C GLN A 868 -21.97 -34.58 2.31
N LEU A 869 -20.76 -34.71 1.79
CA LEU A 869 -20.40 -34.36 0.40
C LEU A 869 -20.56 -35.54 -0.59
N GLY A 870 -20.89 -36.75 -0.13
CA GLY A 870 -21.24 -37.90 -0.98
C GLY A 870 -20.46 -39.19 -0.68
N ALA A 871 -20.76 -40.26 -1.43
CA ALA A 871 -20.21 -41.61 -1.22
C ALA A 871 -18.70 -41.75 -1.53
N ALA A 872 -18.11 -40.77 -2.22
CA ALA A 872 -16.69 -40.71 -2.57
C ALA A 872 -15.80 -40.08 -1.47
N ALA A 873 -16.33 -39.81 -0.28
CA ALA A 873 -15.63 -39.10 0.79
C ALA A 873 -14.56 -39.93 1.54
N ALA A 874 -14.11 -41.08 1.03
CA ALA A 874 -13.04 -41.86 1.66
C ALA A 874 -11.66 -41.43 1.13
N ARG A 875 -10.60 -41.70 1.91
CA ARG A 875 -9.21 -41.50 1.49
C ARG A 875 -8.84 -42.42 0.33
N ALA A 876 -7.91 -42.01 -0.53
CA ALA A 876 -7.40 -42.83 -1.62
C ALA A 876 -6.39 -43.88 -1.12
N PHE A 877 -5.64 -43.54 -0.07
CA PHE A 877 -4.58 -44.38 0.49
C PHE A 877 -4.79 -44.65 1.99
N PRO A 878 -4.19 -45.73 2.55
CA PRO A 878 -4.16 -45.96 3.98
C PRO A 878 -3.47 -44.84 4.78
N PRO A 879 -3.72 -44.74 6.10
CA PRO A 879 -3.11 -43.71 6.94
C PRO A 879 -1.58 -43.73 6.92
N SER A 880 -1.01 -42.53 6.85
CA SER A 880 0.45 -42.29 6.85
C SER A 880 1.11 -42.62 8.20
N LEU A 881 2.44 -42.70 8.22
CA LEU A 881 3.26 -42.87 9.43
C LEU A 881 3.01 -41.76 10.44
N LEU A 882 2.77 -40.52 9.98
CA LEU A 882 2.40 -39.39 10.83
C LEU A 882 1.09 -39.66 11.57
N GLU A 883 0.08 -40.20 10.87
CA GLU A 883 -1.22 -40.54 11.45
C GLU A 883 -1.13 -41.68 12.46
N TRP A 884 -0.35 -42.73 12.15
CA TRP A 884 -0.09 -43.83 13.08
C TRP A 884 0.62 -43.37 14.34
N THR A 885 1.65 -42.54 14.18
CA THR A 885 2.41 -41.97 15.30
C THR A 885 1.53 -41.08 16.16
N ALA A 886 0.71 -40.21 15.54
CA ALA A 886 -0.20 -39.33 16.25
C ALA A 886 -1.32 -40.10 16.99
N ASN A 887 -1.87 -41.15 16.37
CA ASN A 887 -2.90 -41.99 16.99
C ASN A 887 -2.36 -42.78 18.19
N ARG A 888 -1.11 -43.23 18.13
CA ARG A 888 -0.43 -43.91 19.23
C ARG A 888 -0.07 -42.98 20.37
N GLN A 889 0.46 -41.79 20.05
CA GLN A 889 0.82 -40.76 21.04
C GLN A 889 -0.39 -39.94 21.52
N GLN A 890 -1.59 -40.20 20.98
CA GLN A 890 -2.83 -39.48 21.29
C GLN A 890 -2.69 -37.96 21.08
N ALA A 891 -1.90 -37.58 20.07
CA ALA A 891 -1.48 -36.21 19.78
C ALA A 891 -2.26 -35.60 18.60
N SER A 892 -2.04 -34.30 18.35
CA SER A 892 -2.52 -33.62 17.13
C SER A 892 -1.39 -33.55 16.11
N MET A 893 -1.72 -33.45 14.82
CA MET A 893 -0.74 -33.43 13.74
C MET A 893 -0.49 -32.00 13.26
N ALA A 894 0.71 -31.76 12.72
CA ALA A 894 1.07 -30.53 12.04
C ALA A 894 2.02 -30.85 10.87
N LEU A 895 2.00 -30.01 9.84
CA LEU A 895 2.91 -30.05 8.70
C LEU A 895 3.57 -28.68 8.52
N ASP A 896 4.86 -28.69 8.17
CA ASP A 896 5.58 -27.48 7.81
C ASP A 896 5.37 -27.16 6.33
N LEU A 897 4.94 -25.93 6.06
CA LEU A 897 4.70 -25.40 4.72
C LEU A 897 5.72 -24.31 4.39
N HIS A 898 6.29 -24.41 3.19
CA HIS A 898 7.21 -23.43 2.66
C HIS A 898 6.54 -22.64 1.54
N CYS A 899 6.50 -21.32 1.67
CA CYS A 899 6.00 -20.44 0.63
C CYS A 899 7.14 -20.00 -0.28
N PHE A 900 6.84 -19.75 -1.57
CA PHE A 900 7.84 -19.32 -2.56
C PHE A 900 8.53 -17.98 -2.25
N ASN A 901 7.97 -17.18 -1.32
CA ASN A 901 8.59 -15.95 -0.84
C ASN A 901 9.64 -16.16 0.28
N GLY A 902 9.91 -17.42 0.67
CA GLY A 902 10.88 -17.78 1.70
C GLY A 902 10.30 -17.95 3.10
N ASP A 903 8.99 -17.71 3.29
CA ASP A 903 8.35 -17.91 4.60
C ASP A 903 8.12 -19.40 4.89
N GLN A 904 8.19 -19.77 6.17
CA GLN A 904 7.87 -21.11 6.66
C GLN A 904 6.79 -21.02 7.73
N PHE A 905 5.75 -21.86 7.60
CA PHE A 905 4.64 -21.94 8.55
C PHE A 905 4.46 -23.37 9.03
N SER A 906 4.40 -23.58 10.34
CA SER A 906 3.95 -24.87 10.90
C SER A 906 2.43 -24.82 11.05
N CYS A 907 1.73 -25.67 10.30
CA CYS A 907 0.28 -25.65 10.16
C CYS A 907 -0.35 -26.89 10.80
N PRO A 908 -1.35 -26.72 11.67
CA PRO A 908 -2.08 -27.84 12.24
C PRO A 908 -2.90 -28.55 11.15
N ILE A 909 -2.92 -29.88 11.17
CA ILE A 909 -3.64 -30.69 10.18
C ILE A 909 -4.43 -31.81 10.85
N HIS A 910 -5.53 -32.25 10.23
CA HIS A 910 -6.26 -33.46 10.59
C HIS A 910 -6.36 -34.43 9.39
N SER A 911 -6.77 -35.66 9.65
CA SER A 911 -6.86 -36.74 8.64
C SER A 911 -7.77 -36.47 7.43
N TRP A 912 -8.53 -35.37 7.48
CA TRP A 912 -9.57 -35.00 6.51
C TRP A 912 -9.35 -33.59 5.95
N SER A 913 -8.18 -33.00 6.16
CA SER A 913 -7.84 -31.67 5.66
C SER A 913 -7.52 -31.74 4.17
N THR A 914 -8.16 -30.89 3.37
CA THR A 914 -7.91 -30.79 1.93
C THR A 914 -6.76 -29.82 1.61
N GLY A 915 -6.24 -29.88 0.39
CA GLY A 915 -5.24 -28.92 -0.09
C GLY A 915 -5.71 -27.47 0.00
N GLU A 916 -6.99 -27.23 -0.28
CA GLU A 916 -7.63 -25.91 -0.21
C GLU A 916 -7.84 -25.43 1.23
N ASP A 917 -8.19 -26.33 2.16
CA ASP A 917 -8.31 -25.99 3.59
C ASP A 917 -6.95 -25.53 4.13
N LEU A 918 -5.90 -26.31 3.86
CA LEU A 918 -4.55 -26.05 4.35
C LEU A 918 -3.94 -24.77 3.75
N ALA A 919 -4.08 -24.57 2.44
CA ALA A 919 -3.66 -23.33 1.78
C ALA A 919 -4.48 -22.13 2.28
N GLY A 920 -5.79 -22.32 2.47
CA GLY A 920 -6.70 -21.31 2.98
C GLY A 920 -6.32 -20.78 4.36
N ASP A 921 -5.88 -21.65 5.27
CA ASP A 921 -5.46 -21.24 6.62
C ASP A 921 -4.21 -20.34 6.60
N VAL A 922 -3.24 -20.64 5.72
CA VAL A 922 -2.05 -19.78 5.52
C VAL A 922 -2.44 -18.44 4.90
N LEU A 923 -3.30 -18.43 3.88
CA LEU A 923 -3.74 -17.21 3.20
C LEU A 923 -4.57 -16.30 4.13
N LYS A 924 -5.49 -16.88 4.92
CA LYS A 924 -6.26 -16.13 5.92
C LYS A 924 -5.37 -15.51 6.99
N HIS A 925 -4.36 -16.24 7.45
CA HIS A 925 -3.38 -15.69 8.39
C HIS A 925 -2.58 -14.53 7.79
N ARG A 926 -2.33 -14.54 6.48
CA ARG A 926 -1.71 -13.42 5.74
C ARG A 926 -2.66 -12.24 5.47
N GLY A 927 -3.90 -12.29 5.94
CA GLY A 927 -4.87 -11.18 5.83
C GLY A 927 -5.82 -11.27 4.64
N LEU A 928 -5.80 -12.36 3.86
CA LEU A 928 -6.76 -12.60 2.78
C LEU A 928 -8.08 -13.15 3.35
N ALA A 929 -9.02 -12.25 3.65
CA ALA A 929 -10.34 -12.63 4.16
C ALA A 929 -11.25 -13.26 3.09
N GLU A 930 -11.10 -12.87 1.83
CA GLU A 930 -11.86 -13.36 0.67
C GLU A 930 -10.90 -13.80 -0.45
N GLY A 931 -11.35 -14.68 -1.36
CA GLY A 931 -10.53 -15.14 -2.50
C GLY A 931 -9.46 -16.20 -2.18
N TRP A 932 -9.51 -16.82 -1.00
CA TRP A 932 -8.61 -17.93 -0.61
C TRP A 932 -8.97 -19.27 -1.27
N ARG A 933 -10.12 -19.36 -1.95
CA ARG A 933 -10.58 -20.55 -2.65
C ARG A 933 -9.84 -20.75 -3.98
N GLY A 934 -9.63 -22.01 -4.36
CA GLY A 934 -8.91 -22.39 -5.59
C GLY A 934 -7.38 -22.48 -5.45
N TRP A 935 -6.85 -22.37 -4.24
CA TRP A 935 -5.43 -22.60 -3.93
C TRP A 935 -5.23 -24.04 -3.42
N SER A 936 -4.04 -24.59 -3.62
CA SER A 936 -3.66 -25.91 -3.11
C SER A 936 -2.17 -25.94 -2.72
N VAL A 937 -1.71 -27.07 -2.21
CA VAL A 937 -0.33 -27.33 -1.84
C VAL A 937 0.31 -28.34 -2.80
N ALA A 938 1.63 -28.30 -2.93
CA ALA A 938 2.40 -29.30 -3.65
C ALA A 938 3.53 -29.79 -2.75
N MET A 939 3.87 -31.07 -2.85
CA MET A 939 4.94 -31.68 -2.06
C MET A 939 6.18 -31.90 -2.91
N LYS A 940 7.33 -31.59 -2.35
CA LYS A 940 8.63 -31.78 -3.01
C LYS A 940 9.33 -33.00 -2.43
N ALA A 941 9.55 -34.02 -3.26
CA ALA A 941 10.31 -35.22 -2.92
C ALA A 941 11.58 -35.27 -3.76
N GLY A 942 12.72 -34.96 -3.13
CA GLY A 942 14.00 -34.83 -3.85
C GLY A 942 13.96 -33.74 -4.92
N ALA A 943 14.05 -34.15 -6.19
CA ALA A 943 14.00 -33.26 -7.36
C ALA A 943 12.60 -33.18 -8.02
N GLN A 944 11.64 -33.99 -7.57
CA GLN A 944 10.31 -34.09 -8.17
C GLN A 944 9.27 -33.34 -7.32
N TRP A 945 8.25 -32.83 -8.00
CA TRP A 945 7.10 -32.17 -7.40
C TRP A 945 5.85 -33.03 -7.62
N ALA A 946 5.11 -33.29 -6.57
CA ALA A 946 3.80 -33.92 -6.60
C ALA A 946 2.73 -32.85 -6.32
N GLU A 947 1.87 -32.61 -7.30
CA GLU A 947 0.81 -31.60 -7.23
C GLU A 947 -0.48 -32.23 -6.68
N LEU A 948 -1.19 -31.49 -5.83
CA LEU A 948 -2.45 -31.93 -5.22
C LEU A 948 -3.60 -31.05 -5.72
N ALA A 949 -4.72 -31.64 -6.17
CA ALA A 949 -5.91 -30.84 -6.43
C ALA A 949 -6.48 -30.30 -5.11
N GLY A 950 -7.02 -29.08 -5.11
CA GLY A 950 -7.45 -28.41 -3.87
C GLY A 950 -8.50 -29.19 -3.05
N HIS A 951 -9.29 -30.06 -3.70
CA HIS A 951 -10.31 -30.89 -3.05
C HIS A 951 -9.79 -32.24 -2.55
N ASP A 952 -8.56 -32.62 -2.91
CA ASP A 952 -7.93 -33.86 -2.47
C ASP A 952 -7.32 -33.71 -1.07
N TYR A 953 -7.17 -34.83 -0.37
CA TYR A 953 -6.67 -34.86 1.00
C TYR A 953 -5.15 -34.75 1.04
N VAL A 954 -4.62 -33.82 1.82
CA VAL A 954 -3.17 -33.57 1.90
C VAL A 954 -2.40 -34.79 2.39
N LEU A 955 -2.98 -35.59 3.28
CA LEU A 955 -2.29 -36.78 3.77
C LEU A 955 -2.32 -37.95 2.77
N ASP A 956 -3.14 -37.92 1.70
CA ASP A 956 -3.05 -38.91 0.62
C ASP A 956 -1.79 -38.66 -0.22
N LEU A 957 -1.41 -37.40 -0.39
CA LEU A 957 -0.15 -37.00 -1.02
C LEU A 957 1.07 -37.52 -0.24
N VAL A 958 0.97 -37.58 1.10
CA VAL A 958 2.02 -38.12 1.97
C VAL A 958 2.02 -39.65 1.91
N SER A 959 0.84 -40.27 2.02
CA SER A 959 0.68 -41.73 1.99
C SER A 959 1.03 -42.36 0.64
N ASP A 960 0.92 -41.65 -0.48
CA ASP A 960 1.31 -42.16 -1.82
C ASP A 960 2.83 -42.27 -1.97
N LEU A 961 3.60 -41.47 -1.22
CA LEU A 961 5.06 -41.54 -1.21
C LEU A 961 5.63 -42.53 -0.18
N GLU A 962 4.87 -42.84 0.87
CA GLU A 962 5.24 -43.79 1.93
C GLU A 962 4.89 -45.23 1.54
#